data_AF-A0A3D8L8K7-F1
#
_entry.id   AF-A0A3D8L8K7-F1
#
_cell.length_a   1.000
_cell.length_b   1.000
_cell.length_c   1.000
_cell.angle_alpha   90.00
_cell.angle_beta   90.00
_cell.angle_gamma   90.00
#
_symmetry.space_group_name_H-M   'P 1'
#
loop_
_entity.id
_entity.type
_entity.pdbx_description
1 polymer ?
#
loop_
_entity_poly.entity_id
_entity_poly.type
_entity_poly.pdbx_seq_one_letter_code
_entity_poly.pdbx_strand_id
1 'polypeptide(L)'
;MKTLLSVIRWVFGLFFGMGAIGGFMSGDIIAALFVLTIALLLLPPVTKALFRNRNSFRNISQGKGVSVVPTAATAPVMQPMSKAEQAPKFQKPSVREVNRYMNERSRSIVDSSIIDVTGQSYRIPDQQPKSAISESDRGVPYWAHQYVYSYAELNSASAAQSNFYQRFKASFLNGVYLDLEGNTNYAFILLFDLLNKDYEKHKDIEKLEGQLDALGEHYPKTRSYANSFLIQKMEAAGDIHGVDRRRMAQYSHYSYQSSYDQDQWKLGTQYKAKLGLAEDEISLLNKLWNPGNTFCNNEFCLVEVMKLYLATLKIFESQCILESTTLEQEFKAVADVVARKYFKYRSNSNNYKYSLGSVAHELYTTVFKHCENAVREHYSHKRKVSTETVYHSKPEVAAVFEEKITSRINAILPKLLPSVSIPDIPTEIELNAQNTGRWKTKFEELTINFKARDGKQFIQDIIQLGEYNKKNPSLENIFFEASKFIAKTDREAALVLYVHYLYHDLHSATFNNKQLAKTLQKNLFQTEQQLTDFTTIIQELIQGRDLEKAVGAVAGIFTPKRKKIELNRAAINEVQQQHAGTVELLNDYLQEEEEPQQNAENVGVENLGEGEVTFENLLLQAKGSDGFFIEEVLLNDAQCELLQLFASNSFTIAQQEVEAFARMNNLMRNQLIDSINECCYEQLDDVLIEEDGEYYTIYENYFQQLIKK
;
A
#
# COMPACT_ATOMS: atom_id res chain seq x y z
N MET A 1 2.24 -46.05 15.03
CA MET A 1 1.85 -44.65 14.82
C MET A 1 2.68 -43.95 13.73
N LYS A 2 4.03 -43.93 13.79
CA LYS A 2 4.88 -43.27 12.77
C LYS A 2 4.77 -43.85 11.34
N THR A 3 4.64 -45.17 11.22
CA THR A 3 4.42 -45.88 9.96
C THR A 3 3.05 -45.57 9.34
N LEU A 4 1.99 -45.58 10.15
CA LEU A 4 0.63 -45.20 9.73
C LEU A 4 0.58 -43.76 9.21
N LEU A 5 1.21 -42.82 9.92
CA LEU A 5 1.28 -41.42 9.50
C LEU A 5 2.05 -41.25 8.18
N SER A 6 3.09 -42.06 7.95
CA SER A 6 3.84 -42.03 6.69
C SER A 6 3.02 -42.55 5.52
N VAL A 7 2.21 -43.59 5.73
CA VAL A 7 1.31 -44.14 4.70
C VAL A 7 0.22 -43.13 4.34
N ILE A 8 -0.41 -42.50 5.34
CA ILE A 8 -1.41 -41.45 5.13
C ILE A 8 -0.83 -40.30 4.29
N ARG A 9 0.37 -39.84 4.61
CA ARG A 9 1.05 -38.78 3.86
C ARG A 9 1.38 -39.14 2.42
N TRP A 10 1.71 -40.41 2.15
CA TRP A 10 1.88 -40.91 0.78
C TRP A 10 0.57 -40.89 0.01
N VAL A 11 -0.52 -41.36 0.62
CA VAL A 11 -1.85 -41.39 -0.02
C VAL A 11 -2.30 -39.98 -0.38
N PHE A 12 -2.22 -39.03 0.55
CA PHE A 12 -2.61 -37.64 0.27
C PHE A 12 -1.67 -36.97 -0.74
N GLY A 13 -0.35 -37.19 -0.64
CA GLY A 13 0.61 -36.64 -1.61
C GLY A 13 0.34 -37.12 -3.05
N LEU A 14 0.00 -38.39 -3.23
CA LEU A 14 -0.38 -38.94 -4.54
C LEU A 14 -1.73 -38.42 -5.02
N PHE A 15 -2.72 -38.32 -4.13
CA PHE A 15 -4.05 -37.79 -4.43
C PHE A 15 -4.00 -36.34 -4.94
N PHE A 16 -3.30 -35.46 -4.23
CA PHE A 16 -3.10 -34.07 -4.68
C PHE A 16 -2.23 -34.00 -5.94
N GLY A 17 -1.27 -34.91 -6.12
CA GLY A 17 -0.48 -35.00 -7.34
C GLY A 17 -1.34 -35.28 -8.58
N MET A 18 -2.35 -36.16 -8.48
CA MET A 18 -3.30 -36.40 -9.56
C MET A 18 -4.25 -35.20 -9.79
N GLY A 19 -4.67 -34.52 -8.72
CA GLY A 19 -5.46 -33.28 -8.83
C GLY A 19 -4.75 -32.17 -9.60
N ALA A 20 -3.43 -32.02 -9.41
CA ALA A 20 -2.63 -31.06 -10.17
C ALA A 20 -2.59 -31.36 -11.67
N ILE A 21 -2.56 -32.64 -12.07
CA ILE A 21 -2.63 -33.04 -13.49
C ILE A 21 -3.96 -32.62 -14.12
N GLY A 22 -5.07 -32.75 -13.38
CA GLY A 22 -6.38 -32.25 -13.79
C GLY A 22 -6.39 -30.74 -14.04
N GLY A 23 -5.76 -29.96 -13.15
CA GLY A 23 -5.61 -28.51 -13.32
C GLY A 23 -4.76 -28.11 -14.53
N PHE A 24 -3.69 -28.86 -14.83
CA PHE A 24 -2.90 -28.63 -16.05
C PHE A 24 -3.68 -28.98 -17.32
N MET A 25 -4.54 -30.00 -17.27
CA MET A 25 -5.38 -30.38 -18.42
C MET A 25 -6.55 -29.42 -18.66
N SER A 26 -7.06 -28.75 -17.62
CA SER A 26 -8.13 -27.75 -17.74
C SER A 26 -7.64 -26.34 -18.09
N GLY A 27 -6.33 -26.12 -18.16
CA GLY A 27 -5.73 -24.82 -18.49
C GLY A 27 -5.57 -23.87 -17.31
N ASP A 28 -5.95 -24.27 -16.09
CA ASP A 28 -5.75 -23.46 -14.87
C ASP A 28 -4.38 -23.75 -14.24
N ILE A 29 -3.36 -23.12 -14.84
CA ILE A 29 -1.95 -23.33 -14.49
C ILE A 29 -1.65 -22.87 -13.05
N ILE A 30 -2.32 -21.82 -12.57
CA ILE A 30 -2.05 -21.26 -11.25
C ILE A 30 -2.57 -22.20 -10.16
N ALA A 31 -3.81 -22.68 -10.30
CA ALA A 31 -4.37 -23.67 -9.37
C ALA A 31 -3.57 -24.98 -9.41
N ALA A 32 -3.17 -25.43 -10.61
CA ALA A 32 -2.37 -26.65 -10.79
C ALA A 32 -1.01 -26.58 -10.07
N LEU A 33 -0.30 -25.46 -10.17
CA LEU A 33 0.98 -25.24 -9.48
C LEU A 33 0.83 -25.18 -7.96
N PHE A 34 -0.24 -24.57 -7.46
CA PHE A 34 -0.53 -24.51 -6.04
C PHE A 34 -0.79 -25.92 -5.47
N VAL A 35 -1.65 -26.70 -6.12
CA VAL A 35 -1.99 -28.07 -5.72
C VAL A 35 -0.76 -28.99 -5.82
N LEU A 36 0.07 -28.84 -6.85
CA LEU A 36 1.32 -29.58 -7.01
C LEU A 36 2.31 -29.29 -5.86
N THR A 37 2.38 -28.03 -5.41
CA THR A 37 3.24 -27.63 -4.30
C THR A 37 2.82 -28.31 -2.99
N ILE A 38 1.51 -28.39 -2.73
CA ILE A 38 0.95 -29.10 -1.57
C ILE A 38 1.25 -30.61 -1.67
N ALA A 39 1.08 -31.20 -2.85
CA ALA A 39 1.38 -32.62 -3.10
C ALA A 39 2.84 -32.96 -2.76
N LEU A 40 3.79 -32.13 -3.22
CA LEU A 40 5.22 -32.30 -2.96
C LEU A 40 5.56 -32.15 -1.47
N LEU A 41 4.92 -31.21 -0.75
CA LEU A 41 5.12 -31.02 0.69
C LEU A 41 4.55 -32.17 1.54
N LEU A 42 3.59 -32.93 1.04
CA LEU A 42 3.06 -34.09 1.75
C LEU A 42 3.94 -35.33 1.59
N LEU A 43 4.67 -35.43 0.48
CA LEU A 43 5.57 -36.57 0.20
C LEU A 43 6.73 -36.67 1.22
N PRO A 44 6.87 -37.81 1.92
CA PRO A 44 7.91 -38.01 2.94
C PRO A 44 9.38 -37.79 2.47
N PRO A 45 9.78 -38.10 1.21
CA PRO A 45 11.14 -37.82 0.74
C PRO A 45 11.47 -36.32 0.68
N VAL A 46 10.52 -35.50 0.22
CA VAL A 46 10.68 -34.05 0.04
C VAL A 46 10.78 -33.36 1.40
N THR A 47 9.91 -33.72 2.33
CA THR A 47 9.97 -33.21 3.70
C THR A 47 11.22 -33.66 4.44
N LYS A 48 11.65 -34.92 4.29
CA LYS A 48 12.93 -35.36 4.84
C LYS A 48 14.11 -34.58 4.26
N ALA A 49 14.11 -34.26 2.96
CA ALA A 49 15.15 -33.45 2.34
C ALA A 49 15.19 -32.00 2.86
N LEU A 50 14.02 -31.35 2.96
CA LEU A 50 13.88 -29.98 3.47
C LEU A 50 14.30 -29.85 4.94
N PHE A 51 14.01 -30.85 5.77
CA PHE A 51 14.33 -30.80 7.21
C PHE A 51 15.67 -31.45 7.59
N ARG A 52 16.37 -32.13 6.65
CA ARG A 52 17.71 -32.70 6.89
C ARG A 52 18.79 -31.63 7.02
N ASN A 53 18.63 -30.46 6.39
CA ASN A 53 19.61 -29.36 6.48
C ASN A 53 19.62 -28.61 7.82
N ARG A 54 18.61 -28.80 8.68
CA ARG A 54 18.51 -28.10 9.96
C ARG A 54 19.36 -28.72 11.08
N ASN A 55 19.79 -29.97 10.92
CA ASN A 55 20.61 -30.68 11.92
C ASN A 55 22.13 -30.58 11.68
N SER A 56 22.56 -30.14 10.50
CA SER A 56 24.00 -29.95 10.21
C SER A 56 24.62 -28.79 11.00
N PHE A 57 23.82 -27.79 11.39
CA PHE A 57 24.30 -26.66 12.20
C PHE A 57 24.45 -26.96 13.70
N ARG A 58 23.90 -28.08 14.19
CA ARG A 58 23.95 -28.44 15.62
C ARG A 58 25.15 -29.31 16.01
N ASN A 59 25.78 -29.95 15.02
CA ASN A 59 26.91 -30.88 15.25
C ASN A 59 28.29 -30.24 15.12
N ILE A 60 28.39 -28.95 14.75
CA ILE A 60 29.66 -28.20 14.78
C ILE A 60 29.95 -27.67 16.20
N SER A 61 28.95 -27.60 17.08
CA SER A 61 29.09 -27.13 18.47
C SER A 61 29.43 -28.22 19.51
N GLN A 62 29.70 -29.47 19.10
CA GLN A 62 30.16 -30.52 20.01
C GLN A 62 31.28 -31.37 19.37
N GLY A 63 32.49 -30.80 19.33
CA GLY A 63 33.73 -31.51 19.05
C GLY A 63 34.43 -31.93 20.34
N LYS A 64 34.73 -33.22 20.42
CA LYS A 64 35.31 -33.97 21.55
C LYS A 64 36.67 -33.43 22.00
N GLY A 65 36.90 -33.51 23.31
CA GLY A 65 38.16 -33.17 23.96
C GLY A 65 39.31 -34.11 23.59
N VAL A 66 40.49 -33.52 23.44
CA VAL A 66 41.78 -34.19 23.58
C VAL A 66 42.45 -33.57 24.80
N SER A 67 42.79 -34.43 25.75
CA SER A 67 43.47 -34.11 27.00
C SER A 67 44.94 -33.82 26.72
N VAL A 68 45.44 -32.65 27.12
CA VAL A 68 46.88 -32.43 27.35
C VAL A 68 47.04 -31.66 28.65
N VAL A 69 47.86 -32.25 29.52
CA VAL A 69 48.23 -31.86 30.89
C VAL A 69 48.82 -30.44 30.95
N PRO A 70 48.50 -29.62 31.99
CA PRO A 70 49.13 -28.32 32.16
C PRO A 70 50.44 -28.44 32.95
N THR A 71 51.54 -27.95 32.37
CA THR A 71 52.79 -27.71 33.09
C THR A 71 52.82 -26.27 33.59
N ALA A 72 53.06 -26.12 34.89
CA ALA A 72 53.15 -24.86 35.60
C ALA A 72 54.39 -24.04 35.22
N ALA A 73 54.25 -22.71 35.15
CA ALA A 73 55.34 -21.77 35.44
C ALA A 73 54.78 -20.37 35.75
N THR A 74 54.72 -20.08 37.05
CA THR A 74 55.09 -18.81 37.71
C THR A 74 54.79 -17.47 37.04
N ALA A 75 53.80 -16.77 37.60
CA ALA A 75 53.72 -15.32 37.61
C ALA A 75 54.66 -14.74 38.68
N PRO A 76 55.34 -13.60 38.45
CA PRO A 76 55.87 -12.80 39.53
C PRO A 76 54.85 -11.75 39.98
N VAL A 77 54.63 -11.78 41.29
CA VAL A 77 54.00 -10.74 42.11
C VAL A 77 54.86 -9.48 42.07
N MET A 78 54.25 -8.31 41.89
CA MET A 78 54.82 -7.05 42.39
C MET A 78 53.72 -6.15 42.95
N GLN A 79 53.89 -5.81 44.23
CA GLN A 79 53.12 -4.88 45.04
C GLN A 79 53.91 -3.53 45.14
N PRO A 80 53.41 -2.46 45.79
CA PRO A 80 52.93 -1.23 45.15
C PRO A 80 53.86 0.01 45.26
N MET A 81 53.53 1.01 44.42
CA MET A 81 53.73 2.48 44.50
C MET A 81 54.93 3.07 45.27
N SER A 82 55.67 3.96 44.57
CA SER A 82 56.08 5.25 45.16
C SER A 82 56.31 6.37 44.12
N LYS A 83 55.63 7.50 44.37
CA LYS A 83 55.93 8.93 44.17
C LYS A 83 56.55 9.50 42.87
N ALA A 84 55.72 10.37 42.27
CA ALA A 84 55.95 11.80 41.96
C ALA A 84 57.02 12.21 40.93
N GLU A 85 56.55 12.69 39.77
CA GLU A 85 57.14 13.84 39.07
C GLU A 85 56.08 14.59 38.25
N GLN A 86 56.22 15.91 38.22
CA GLN A 86 55.20 16.91 37.91
C GLN A 86 55.04 17.13 36.39
N ALA A 87 53.80 17.20 35.91
CA ALA A 87 53.46 17.63 34.55
C ALA A 87 53.13 19.13 34.50
N PRO A 88 53.51 19.87 33.43
CA PRO A 88 53.25 21.30 33.31
C PRO A 88 51.78 21.62 32.97
N LYS A 89 51.26 22.67 33.59
CA LYS A 89 49.91 23.22 33.41
C LYS A 89 49.77 23.88 32.04
N PHE A 90 48.80 23.45 31.23
CA PHE A 90 48.31 24.22 30.09
C PHE A 90 47.25 25.23 30.56
N GLN A 91 47.51 26.52 30.32
CA GLN A 91 46.56 27.62 30.50
C GLN A 91 45.60 27.70 29.30
N LYS A 92 44.32 27.98 29.56
CA LYS A 92 43.31 28.29 28.52
C LYS A 92 43.51 29.71 27.97
N PRO A 93 43.42 29.96 26.65
CA PRO A 93 43.40 31.32 26.11
C PRO A 93 42.06 32.03 26.38
N SER A 94 42.11 33.36 26.49
CA SER A 94 40.98 34.23 26.83
C SER A 94 40.12 34.62 25.62
N VAL A 95 38.86 34.96 25.88
CA VAL A 95 37.76 35.27 24.93
C VAL A 95 37.98 36.54 24.05
N ARG A 96 39.17 37.14 24.05
CA ARG A 96 39.47 38.36 23.27
C ARG A 96 40.27 38.14 21.97
N GLU A 97 40.76 36.93 21.69
CA GLU A 97 41.52 36.63 20.45
C GLU A 97 40.69 35.95 19.35
N VAL A 98 39.49 35.45 19.63
CA VAL A 98 38.62 34.78 18.64
C VAL A 98 37.84 35.76 17.76
N ASN A 99 37.59 36.99 18.23
CA ASN A 99 36.75 37.97 17.53
C ASN A 99 37.48 38.81 16.45
N ARG A 100 38.77 38.54 16.16
CA ARG A 100 39.51 39.24 15.09
C ARG A 100 39.54 38.49 13.75
N TYR A 101 39.23 37.19 13.73
CA TYR A 101 39.24 36.37 12.50
C TYR A 101 37.87 36.21 11.81
N MET A 102 36.79 36.72 12.39
CA MET A 102 35.42 36.58 11.86
C MET A 102 34.88 37.85 11.16
N ASN A 103 35.67 38.92 11.01
CA ASN A 103 35.17 40.21 10.51
C ASN A 103 35.76 40.69 9.16
N GLU A 104 36.45 39.83 8.41
CA GLU A 104 37.06 40.20 7.11
C GLU A 104 36.49 39.47 5.87
N ARG A 105 35.41 38.68 5.99
CA ARG A 105 34.84 37.95 4.83
C ARG A 105 33.42 38.31 4.41
N SER A 106 32.94 39.47 4.83
CA SER A 106 31.66 40.01 4.38
C SER A 106 31.83 41.43 3.88
N ARG A 107 32.26 41.58 2.62
CA ARG A 107 31.94 42.69 1.67
C ARG A 107 32.88 42.65 0.45
N SER A 108 32.38 42.20 -0.70
CA SER A 108 32.37 42.99 -1.94
C SER A 108 31.84 42.14 -3.11
N ILE A 109 30.62 42.45 -3.53
CA ILE A 109 30.21 42.31 -4.92
C ILE A 109 30.98 43.39 -5.71
N VAL A 110 31.45 43.08 -6.93
CA VAL A 110 31.44 43.91 -8.16
C VAL A 110 32.56 43.46 -9.11
N ASP A 111 32.10 42.94 -10.26
CA ASP A 111 32.46 43.30 -11.63
C ASP A 111 33.91 43.50 -12.11
N SER A 112 34.21 42.68 -13.13
CA SER A 112 34.90 42.92 -14.41
C SER A 112 36.35 43.45 -14.53
N SER A 113 36.98 42.87 -15.56
CA SER A 113 37.96 43.50 -16.45
C SER A 113 39.39 43.68 -15.91
N ILE A 114 40.30 42.89 -16.49
CA ILE A 114 41.74 43.11 -16.44
C ILE A 114 42.07 44.33 -17.32
N ILE A 115 42.80 45.30 -16.78
CA ILE A 115 43.61 46.24 -17.57
C ILE A 115 45.03 46.19 -16.99
N ASP A 116 45.95 45.65 -17.79
CA ASP A 116 47.40 45.67 -17.54
C ASP A 116 48.00 46.95 -18.14
N VAL A 117 48.70 47.73 -17.32
CA VAL A 117 49.31 49.02 -17.69
C VAL A 117 50.84 48.94 -17.81
N THR A 118 51.41 47.74 -17.92
CA THR A 118 52.88 47.57 -17.91
C THR A 118 53.52 47.44 -19.29
N GLY A 119 52.73 47.30 -20.36
CA GLY A 119 53.27 47.12 -21.71
C GLY A 119 54.13 45.85 -21.86
N GLN A 120 54.07 44.92 -20.91
CA GLN A 120 54.76 43.64 -20.97
C GLN A 120 53.78 42.54 -21.34
N SER A 121 53.91 41.99 -22.54
CA SER A 121 53.14 40.81 -22.94
C SER A 121 53.64 39.58 -22.18
N TYR A 122 52.90 39.12 -21.18
CA TYR A 122 53.11 37.80 -20.60
C TYR A 122 52.43 36.74 -21.48
N ARG A 123 53.19 35.74 -21.95
CA ARG A 123 52.59 34.48 -22.39
C ARG A 123 52.17 33.71 -21.15
N ILE A 124 50.87 33.59 -20.93
CA ILE A 124 50.31 32.57 -20.05
C ILE A 124 50.72 31.22 -20.68
N PRO A 125 51.43 30.33 -19.97
CA PRO A 125 51.64 28.97 -20.46
C PRO A 125 50.26 28.36 -20.68
N ASP A 126 50.00 27.92 -21.90
CA ASP A 126 48.78 27.20 -22.25
C ASP A 126 48.52 26.15 -21.17
N GLN A 127 47.37 26.25 -20.50
CA GLN A 127 46.90 25.17 -19.64
C GLN A 127 46.63 23.99 -20.55
N GLN A 128 47.64 23.14 -20.75
CA GLN A 128 47.43 21.80 -21.28
C GLN A 128 46.35 21.12 -20.43
N PRO A 129 45.33 20.50 -21.04
CA PRO A 129 44.31 19.80 -20.29
C PRO A 129 44.97 18.71 -19.43
N LYS A 130 44.69 18.72 -18.13
CA LYS A 130 44.98 17.59 -17.25
C LYS A 130 44.29 16.35 -17.85
N SER A 131 45.08 15.28 -17.98
CA SER A 131 44.76 13.92 -18.46
C SER A 131 44.30 13.78 -19.92
N ALA A 132 45.26 13.65 -20.85
CA ALA A 132 45.00 13.06 -22.17
C ALA A 132 45.56 11.63 -22.20
N ILE A 133 44.67 10.63 -22.24
CA ILE A 133 45.05 9.25 -22.59
C ILE A 133 45.38 9.26 -24.09
N SER A 134 46.54 8.74 -24.48
CA SER A 134 46.97 8.68 -25.88
C SER A 134 46.43 7.43 -26.58
N GLU A 135 45.90 7.61 -27.79
CA GLU A 135 45.44 6.50 -28.65
C GLU A 135 46.62 5.58 -29.02
N SER A 136 46.35 4.28 -29.13
CA SER A 136 47.35 3.30 -29.55
C SER A 136 47.47 3.26 -31.07
N ASP A 137 48.57 3.76 -31.65
CA ASP A 137 48.85 3.79 -33.10
C ASP A 137 48.76 2.43 -33.84
N ARG A 138 48.64 1.30 -33.14
CA ARG A 138 48.60 -0.06 -33.72
C ARG A 138 47.45 -0.94 -33.23
N GLY A 139 46.45 -0.34 -32.58
CA GLY A 139 45.32 -1.05 -31.94
C GLY A 139 45.74 -1.87 -30.72
N VAL A 140 44.78 -2.19 -29.84
CA VAL A 140 45.03 -2.99 -28.63
C VAL A 140 44.66 -4.45 -28.89
N PRO A 141 45.60 -5.42 -28.78
CA PRO A 141 45.27 -6.83 -28.96
C PRO A 141 44.26 -7.27 -27.91
N TYR A 142 43.09 -7.74 -28.35
CA TYR A 142 42.02 -8.19 -27.46
C TYR A 142 42.53 -9.26 -26.51
N TRP A 143 42.19 -9.11 -25.23
CA TRP A 143 42.44 -10.13 -24.22
C TRP A 143 41.12 -10.47 -23.55
N ALA A 144 40.64 -11.70 -23.81
CA ALA A 144 39.41 -12.20 -23.22
C ALA A 144 39.43 -12.01 -21.70
N HIS A 145 38.32 -11.51 -21.16
CA HIS A 145 38.22 -11.23 -19.73
C HIS A 145 38.52 -12.50 -18.92
N GLN A 146 39.49 -12.40 -18.03
CA GLN A 146 39.84 -13.43 -17.07
C GLN A 146 40.24 -12.75 -15.76
N TYR A 147 40.06 -13.46 -14.65
CA TYR A 147 40.52 -12.96 -13.37
C TYR A 147 42.04 -13.05 -13.30
N VAL A 148 42.70 -11.90 -13.27
CA VAL A 148 44.15 -11.80 -13.11
C VAL A 148 44.51 -11.80 -11.64
N TYR A 149 45.26 -12.82 -11.21
CA TYR A 149 45.73 -12.98 -9.83
C TYR A 149 47.24 -12.82 -9.69
N SER A 150 47.98 -12.82 -10.81
CA SER A 150 49.43 -12.64 -10.79
C SER A 150 50.00 -12.23 -12.16
N TYR A 151 51.23 -11.72 -12.16
CA TYR A 151 52.01 -11.49 -13.39
C TYR A 151 52.25 -12.77 -14.20
N ALA A 152 52.23 -13.95 -13.57
CA ALA A 152 52.48 -15.22 -14.25
C ALA A 152 51.44 -15.53 -15.35
N GLU A 153 50.30 -14.84 -15.33
CA GLU A 153 49.29 -14.94 -16.39
C GLU A 153 49.73 -14.33 -17.72
N LEU A 154 50.82 -13.54 -17.75
CA LEU A 154 51.45 -13.15 -19.01
C LEU A 154 52.01 -14.37 -19.78
N ASN A 155 52.27 -15.49 -19.11
CA ASN A 155 52.78 -16.71 -19.75
C ASN A 155 51.74 -17.39 -20.66
N SER A 156 50.45 -17.14 -20.44
CA SER A 156 49.38 -17.63 -21.32
C SER A 156 49.01 -16.63 -22.42
N ALA A 157 49.70 -15.49 -22.49
CA ALA A 157 49.46 -14.46 -23.50
C ALA A 157 50.01 -14.87 -24.86
N SER A 158 49.31 -14.46 -25.92
CA SER A 158 49.83 -14.54 -27.30
C SER A 158 51.04 -13.62 -27.48
N ALA A 159 51.85 -13.89 -28.50
CA ALA A 159 53.00 -13.03 -28.84
C ALA A 159 52.60 -11.56 -29.06
N ALA A 160 51.42 -11.32 -29.65
CA ALA A 160 50.89 -9.97 -29.85
C ALA A 160 50.53 -9.27 -28.52
N GLN A 161 49.86 -9.98 -27.61
CA GLN A 161 49.49 -9.46 -26.29
C GLN A 161 50.73 -9.19 -25.42
N SER A 162 51.71 -10.10 -25.44
CA SER A 162 52.96 -9.93 -24.70
C SER A 162 53.77 -8.72 -25.22
N ASN A 163 53.89 -8.58 -26.56
CA ASN A 163 54.57 -7.43 -27.16
C ASN A 163 53.86 -6.10 -26.86
N PHE A 164 52.52 -6.08 -26.90
CA PHE A 164 51.74 -4.91 -26.51
C PHE A 164 51.96 -4.57 -25.03
N TYR A 165 51.89 -5.57 -24.14
CA TYR A 165 52.12 -5.36 -22.71
C TYR A 165 53.48 -4.73 -22.41
N GLN A 166 54.56 -5.16 -23.06
CA GLN A 166 55.88 -4.56 -22.86
C GLN A 166 55.91 -3.09 -23.28
N ARG A 167 55.29 -2.75 -24.41
CA ARG A 167 55.16 -1.34 -24.85
C ARG A 167 54.31 -0.52 -23.89
N PHE A 168 53.19 -1.09 -23.45
CA PHE A 168 52.28 -0.49 -22.48
C PHE A 168 53.00 -0.18 -21.17
N LYS A 169 53.69 -1.16 -20.59
CA LYS A 169 54.48 -0.97 -19.36
C LYS A 169 55.57 0.09 -19.53
N ALA A 170 56.32 0.04 -20.63
CA ALA A 170 57.39 1.01 -20.88
C ALA A 170 56.83 2.44 -21.02
N SER A 171 55.69 2.59 -21.70
CA SER A 171 55.01 3.88 -21.84
C SER A 171 54.53 4.39 -20.48
N PHE A 172 53.87 3.52 -19.70
CA PHE A 172 53.37 3.86 -18.37
C PHE A 172 54.48 4.35 -17.43
N LEU A 173 55.62 3.64 -17.39
CA LEU A 173 56.75 4.02 -16.54
C LEU A 173 57.43 5.32 -16.98
N ASN A 174 57.23 5.75 -18.23
CA ASN A 174 57.70 7.04 -18.76
C ASN A 174 56.65 8.15 -18.64
N GLY A 175 55.51 7.91 -17.96
CA GLY A 175 54.43 8.88 -17.78
C GLY A 175 53.53 9.05 -19.01
N VAL A 176 53.58 8.12 -19.97
CA VAL A 176 52.70 8.09 -21.15
C VAL A 176 51.64 7.02 -20.95
N TYR A 177 50.37 7.43 -20.91
CA TYR A 177 49.23 6.55 -20.61
C TYR A 177 48.49 6.20 -21.91
N LEU A 178 48.44 4.92 -22.25
CA LEU A 178 47.81 4.42 -23.49
C LEU A 178 46.36 4.02 -23.22
N ASP A 179 45.46 4.28 -24.16
CA ASP A 179 44.11 3.71 -24.10
C ASP A 179 44.18 2.18 -24.27
N LEU A 180 43.48 1.46 -23.39
CA LEU A 180 43.39 0.00 -23.42
C LEU A 180 42.17 -0.51 -24.18
N GLU A 181 41.31 0.38 -24.68
CA GLU A 181 40.10 0.04 -25.45
C GLU A 181 39.20 -0.97 -24.68
N GLY A 182 39.15 -0.83 -23.35
CA GLY A 182 38.39 -1.72 -22.46
C GLY A 182 39.10 -3.03 -22.04
N ASN A 183 40.29 -3.34 -22.58
CA ASN A 183 41.07 -4.55 -22.24
C ASN A 183 41.80 -4.40 -20.90
N THR A 184 41.05 -4.50 -19.80
CA THR A 184 41.58 -4.20 -18.45
C THR A 184 42.60 -5.20 -17.92
N ASN A 185 42.72 -6.38 -18.53
CA ASN A 185 43.70 -7.39 -18.12
C ASN A 185 45.13 -6.84 -18.15
N TYR A 186 45.48 -5.99 -19.13
CA TYR A 186 46.81 -5.37 -19.19
C TYR A 186 47.11 -4.50 -17.96
N ALA A 187 46.13 -3.73 -17.48
CA ALA A 187 46.26 -2.91 -16.28
C ALA A 187 46.39 -3.76 -15.01
N PHE A 188 45.66 -4.87 -14.91
CA PHE A 188 45.80 -5.80 -13.78
C PHE A 188 47.13 -6.58 -13.80
N ILE A 189 47.63 -6.96 -14.97
CA ILE A 189 48.97 -7.57 -15.08
C ILE A 189 50.02 -6.55 -14.64
N LEU A 190 49.91 -5.29 -15.07
CA LEU A 190 50.81 -4.23 -14.65
C LEU A 190 50.77 -3.99 -13.14
N LEU A 191 49.57 -4.00 -12.52
CA LEU A 191 49.41 -3.94 -11.07
C LEU A 191 50.27 -4.99 -10.35
N PHE A 192 50.16 -6.26 -10.75
CA PHE A 192 50.94 -7.33 -10.12
C PHE A 192 52.42 -7.31 -10.50
N ASP A 193 52.78 -6.82 -11.68
CA ASP A 193 54.17 -6.64 -12.11
C ASP A 193 54.88 -5.58 -11.24
N LEU A 194 54.21 -4.45 -10.98
CA LEU A 194 54.71 -3.41 -10.09
C LEU A 194 54.87 -3.93 -8.65
N LEU A 195 53.87 -4.65 -8.14
CA LEU A 195 53.85 -5.15 -6.76
C LEU A 195 54.83 -6.29 -6.46
N ASN A 196 54.96 -7.25 -7.39
CA ASN A 196 55.63 -8.52 -7.11
C ASN A 196 56.96 -8.69 -7.85
N LYS A 197 57.24 -7.87 -8.88
CA LYS A 197 58.48 -7.95 -9.65
C LYS A 197 59.34 -6.70 -9.52
N ASP A 198 58.74 -5.52 -9.66
CA ASP A 198 59.50 -4.27 -9.60
C ASP A 198 59.77 -3.85 -8.16
N TYR A 199 58.74 -3.80 -7.30
CA TYR A 199 58.90 -3.46 -5.89
C TYR A 199 59.85 -4.39 -5.14
N GLU A 200 59.80 -5.70 -5.39
CA GLU A 200 60.71 -6.65 -4.73
C GLU A 200 62.20 -6.39 -5.06
N LYS A 201 62.51 -5.69 -6.16
CA LYS A 201 63.88 -5.30 -6.51
C LYS A 201 64.36 -4.05 -5.81
N HIS A 202 63.52 -3.01 -5.74
CA HIS A 202 63.94 -1.70 -5.22
C HIS A 202 63.50 -1.44 -3.77
N LYS A 203 62.45 -2.11 -3.28
CA LYS A 203 61.85 -1.97 -1.94
C LYS A 203 61.57 -0.52 -1.53
N ASP A 204 61.22 0.29 -2.52
CA ASP A 204 60.94 1.72 -2.37
C ASP A 204 59.43 1.93 -2.35
N ILE A 205 58.90 2.22 -1.16
CA ILE A 205 57.47 2.39 -0.92
C ILE A 205 56.94 3.66 -1.55
N GLU A 206 57.68 4.78 -1.51
CA GLU A 206 57.24 6.05 -2.09
C GLU A 206 57.12 5.94 -3.62
N LYS A 207 58.10 5.26 -4.23
CA LYS A 207 58.05 4.97 -5.67
C LYS A 207 56.90 4.05 -6.04
N LEU A 208 56.66 3.00 -5.26
CA LEU A 208 55.52 2.10 -5.50
C LEU A 208 54.19 2.83 -5.31
N GLU A 209 54.09 3.68 -4.29
CA GLU A 209 52.93 4.51 -4.01
C GLU A 209 52.59 5.41 -5.20
N GLY A 210 53.57 6.15 -5.73
CA GLY A 210 53.37 7.00 -6.91
C GLY A 210 52.99 6.21 -8.18
N GLN A 211 53.58 5.02 -8.38
CA GLN A 211 53.23 4.15 -9.51
C GLN A 211 51.80 3.60 -9.40
N LEU A 212 51.35 3.22 -8.20
CA LEU A 212 50.01 2.69 -7.96
C LEU A 212 48.93 3.78 -7.99
N ASP A 213 49.27 5.00 -7.58
CA ASP A 213 48.41 6.17 -7.75
C ASP A 213 48.18 6.49 -9.22
N ALA A 214 49.26 6.58 -10.01
CA ALA A 214 49.15 6.81 -11.45
C ALA A 214 48.36 5.69 -12.15
N LEU A 215 48.55 4.43 -11.71
CA LEU A 215 47.80 3.29 -12.25
C LEU A 215 46.30 3.41 -11.94
N GLY A 216 45.95 3.77 -10.70
CA GLY A 216 44.56 3.96 -10.29
C GLY A 216 43.92 5.21 -10.87
N GLU A 217 44.69 6.25 -11.17
CA GLU A 217 44.23 7.48 -11.82
C GLU A 217 43.84 7.22 -13.29
N HIS A 218 44.73 6.60 -14.06
CA HIS A 218 44.56 6.39 -15.49
C HIS A 218 43.85 5.08 -15.87
N TYR A 219 43.82 4.08 -14.98
CA TYR A 219 43.12 2.81 -15.18
C TYR A 219 42.24 2.45 -13.97
N PRO A 220 41.09 3.13 -13.79
CA PRO A 220 40.35 3.15 -12.52
C PRO A 220 39.92 1.78 -11.96
N LYS A 221 39.74 0.75 -12.81
CA LYS A 221 39.38 -0.60 -12.34
C LYS A 221 40.42 -1.24 -11.41
N THR A 222 41.68 -0.79 -11.45
CA THR A 222 42.74 -1.31 -10.57
C THR A 222 42.83 -0.57 -9.24
N ARG A 223 42.21 0.61 -9.08
CA ARG A 223 42.43 1.56 -7.98
C ARG A 223 42.19 0.96 -6.59
N SER A 224 41.08 0.23 -6.41
CA SER A 224 40.75 -0.39 -5.11
C SER A 224 41.76 -1.48 -4.72
N TYR A 225 42.20 -2.27 -5.70
CA TYR A 225 43.21 -3.30 -5.53
C TYR A 225 44.59 -2.70 -5.25
N ALA A 226 44.98 -1.68 -6.01
CA ALA A 226 46.22 -0.94 -5.83
C ALA A 226 46.34 -0.38 -4.41
N ASN A 227 45.29 0.26 -3.89
CA ASN A 227 45.26 0.75 -2.52
C ASN A 227 45.35 -0.37 -1.47
N SER A 228 44.59 -1.44 -1.63
CA SER A 228 44.60 -2.59 -0.70
C SER A 228 45.99 -3.22 -0.61
N PHE A 229 46.62 -3.50 -1.76
CA PHE A 229 47.95 -4.09 -1.81
C PHE A 229 49.05 -3.13 -1.33
N LEU A 230 48.93 -1.83 -1.63
CA LEU A 230 49.87 -0.83 -1.12
C LEU A 230 49.85 -0.77 0.41
N ILE A 231 48.65 -0.77 1.03
CA ILE A 231 48.52 -0.81 2.49
C ILE A 231 49.20 -2.06 3.05
N GLN A 232 48.99 -3.24 2.45
CA GLN A 232 49.66 -4.46 2.89
C GLN A 232 51.20 -4.37 2.79
N LYS A 233 51.73 -3.75 1.71
CA LYS A 233 53.18 -3.53 1.56
C LYS A 233 53.71 -2.51 2.57
N MET A 234 52.97 -1.43 2.85
CA MET A 234 53.31 -0.44 3.88
C MET A 234 53.30 -1.05 5.29
N GLU A 235 52.32 -1.90 5.61
CA GLU A 235 52.27 -2.65 6.87
C GLU A 235 53.48 -3.58 7.02
N ALA A 236 53.81 -4.32 5.97
CA ALA A 236 54.98 -5.20 5.95
C ALA A 236 56.31 -4.44 6.06
N ALA A 237 56.35 -3.20 5.56
CA ALA A 237 57.51 -2.30 5.66
C ALA A 237 57.57 -1.53 6.99
N GLY A 238 56.52 -1.59 7.83
CA GLY A 238 56.43 -0.85 9.09
C GLY A 238 56.09 0.64 8.94
N ASP A 239 55.57 1.08 7.78
CA ASP A 239 55.18 2.47 7.53
C ASP A 239 53.78 2.77 8.10
N ILE A 240 53.72 2.96 9.42
CA ILE A 240 52.47 3.21 10.16
C ILE A 240 51.81 4.52 9.69
N HIS A 241 52.60 5.57 9.43
CA HIS A 241 52.08 6.86 9.00
C HIS A 241 51.51 6.82 7.58
N GLY A 242 52.13 6.08 6.65
CA GLY A 242 51.60 5.85 5.31
C GLY A 242 50.31 5.04 5.33
N VAL A 243 50.23 3.98 6.16
CA VAL A 243 49.01 3.18 6.36
C VAL A 243 47.86 4.04 6.88
N ASP A 244 48.09 4.86 7.90
CA ASP A 244 47.06 5.73 8.48
C ASP A 244 46.60 6.78 7.47
N ARG A 245 47.54 7.44 6.78
CA ARG A 245 47.23 8.39 5.69
C ARG A 245 46.36 7.73 4.61
N ARG A 246 46.74 6.53 4.16
CA ARG A 246 46.04 5.79 3.12
C ARG A 246 44.67 5.30 3.57
N ARG A 247 44.53 4.82 4.80
CA ARG A 247 43.23 4.44 5.37
C ARG A 247 42.32 5.64 5.54
N MET A 248 42.81 6.78 6.01
CA MET A 248 42.03 8.02 6.12
C MET A 248 41.61 8.55 4.74
N ALA A 249 42.52 8.55 3.76
CA ALA A 249 42.20 8.88 2.38
C ALA A 249 41.20 7.87 1.76
N GLN A 250 41.31 6.59 2.11
CA GLN A 250 40.36 5.55 1.72
C GLN A 250 38.98 5.80 2.36
N TYR A 251 38.88 6.16 3.64
CA TYR A 251 37.61 6.57 4.25
C TYR A 251 37.01 7.81 3.57
N SER A 252 37.84 8.78 3.17
CA SER A 252 37.41 9.99 2.45
C SER A 252 37.10 9.75 0.96
N HIS A 253 37.69 8.73 0.33
CA HIS A 253 37.50 8.41 -1.09
C HIS A 253 36.39 7.38 -1.28
N TYR A 254 36.22 6.43 -0.34
CA TYR A 254 35.02 5.60 -0.26
C TYR A 254 33.79 6.45 0.06
N SER A 255 33.90 7.53 0.84
CA SER A 255 32.78 8.47 1.03
C SER A 255 32.52 9.40 -0.17
N TYR A 256 33.45 9.54 -1.12
CA TYR A 256 33.30 10.43 -2.27
C TYR A 256 33.07 9.72 -3.61
N GLN A 257 33.47 8.45 -3.75
CA GLN A 257 33.31 7.68 -4.99
C GLN A 257 32.40 6.44 -4.82
N SER A 258 32.13 5.98 -3.59
CA SER A 258 30.98 5.07 -3.30
C SER A 258 29.67 5.83 -3.11
N SER A 259 29.73 7.15 -2.87
CA SER A 259 28.55 8.02 -2.71
C SER A 259 27.76 8.26 -3.99
N TYR A 260 28.31 7.88 -5.15
CA TYR A 260 27.54 7.87 -6.39
C TYR A 260 26.71 6.61 -6.61
N ASP A 261 26.75 5.59 -5.73
CA ASP A 261 25.96 4.37 -5.97
C ASP A 261 25.45 3.64 -4.70
N GLN A 262 26.21 3.61 -3.60
CA GLN A 262 25.89 2.67 -2.50
C GLN A 262 24.91 3.21 -1.43
N ASP A 263 24.80 4.52 -1.28
CA ASP A 263 23.95 5.19 -0.27
C ASP A 263 22.89 6.12 -0.88
N GLN A 264 22.78 6.17 -2.21
CA GLN A 264 21.76 6.98 -2.91
C GLN A 264 20.34 6.52 -2.57
N TRP A 265 20.16 5.24 -2.28
CA TRP A 265 18.87 4.66 -1.91
C TRP A 265 18.43 5.03 -0.49
N LYS A 266 19.32 5.55 0.37
CA LYS A 266 18.96 5.94 1.74
C LYS A 266 18.18 7.25 1.71
N LEU A 267 17.14 7.32 2.54
CA LEU A 267 16.16 8.41 2.51
C LEU A 267 16.76 9.80 2.71
N GLY A 268 17.66 9.98 3.68
CA GLY A 268 18.29 11.27 3.94
C GLY A 268 19.11 11.75 2.75
N THR A 269 19.84 10.85 2.10
CA THR A 269 20.60 11.15 0.88
C THR A 269 19.66 11.50 -0.29
N GLN A 270 18.61 10.69 -0.49
CA GLN A 270 17.64 10.85 -1.58
C GLN A 270 16.85 12.17 -1.49
N TYR A 271 16.45 12.56 -0.27
CA TYR A 271 15.56 13.70 -0.05
C TYR A 271 16.28 14.98 0.42
N LYS A 272 17.61 14.97 0.54
CA LYS A 272 18.43 16.12 0.98
C LYS A 272 18.04 17.43 0.29
N ALA A 273 18.11 17.44 -1.05
CA ALA A 273 17.83 18.65 -1.83
C ALA A 273 16.35 19.03 -1.81
N LYS A 274 15.45 18.04 -1.87
CA LYS A 274 14.00 18.25 -1.94
C LYS A 274 13.42 18.82 -0.64
N LEU A 275 13.95 18.42 0.51
CA LEU A 275 13.48 18.86 1.82
C LEU A 275 14.37 19.92 2.48
N GLY A 276 15.52 20.26 1.87
CA GLY A 276 16.47 21.21 2.44
C GLY A 276 17.06 20.72 3.77
N LEU A 277 17.35 19.42 3.85
CA LEU A 277 17.75 18.76 5.11
C LEU A 277 19.12 19.22 5.61
N ALA A 278 19.22 19.42 6.92
CA ALA A 278 20.49 19.59 7.62
C ALA A 278 21.25 18.26 7.75
N GLU A 279 22.56 18.30 8.04
CA GLU A 279 23.42 17.11 8.12
C GLU A 279 22.99 16.11 9.21
N ASP A 280 22.45 16.60 10.32
CA ASP A 280 21.87 15.78 11.38
C ASP A 280 20.56 15.10 10.95
N GLU A 281 19.68 15.82 10.24
CA GLU A 281 18.44 15.26 9.69
C GLU A 281 18.71 14.20 8.61
N ILE A 282 19.71 14.42 7.75
CA ILE A 282 20.18 13.42 6.78
C ILE A 282 20.66 12.17 7.52
N SER A 283 21.47 12.34 8.57
CA SER A 283 21.95 11.22 9.38
C SER A 283 20.81 10.45 10.03
N LEU A 284 19.80 11.13 10.57
CA LEU A 284 18.62 10.49 11.18
C LEU A 284 17.81 9.69 10.16
N LEU A 285 17.49 10.25 9.00
CA LEU A 285 16.76 9.53 7.95
C LEU A 285 17.56 8.37 7.39
N ASN A 286 18.89 8.49 7.29
CA ASN A 286 19.77 7.42 6.83
C ASN A 286 19.93 6.27 7.85
N LYS A 287 19.37 6.40 9.07
CA LYS A 287 19.22 5.27 10.02
C LYS A 287 18.04 4.36 9.67
N LEU A 288 17.15 4.76 8.77
CA LEU A 288 15.98 3.96 8.40
C LEU A 288 16.35 2.95 7.32
N TRP A 289 16.07 1.67 7.57
CA TRP A 289 16.22 0.62 6.56
C TRP A 289 14.92 0.43 5.79
N ASN A 290 14.90 0.88 4.53
CA ASN A 290 13.84 0.67 3.53
C ASN A 290 12.39 0.61 4.09
N PRO A 291 11.79 1.75 4.45
CA PRO A 291 10.40 1.79 4.94
C PRO A 291 9.34 1.59 3.84
N GLY A 292 9.73 1.11 2.65
CA GLY A 292 8.85 0.94 1.50
C GLY A 292 7.66 0.01 1.79
N ASN A 293 6.46 0.55 1.65
CA ASN A 293 5.19 -0.16 1.67
C ASN A 293 4.20 0.58 0.77
N THR A 294 3.01 0.04 0.50
CA THR A 294 2.06 0.64 -0.46
C THR A 294 1.75 2.12 -0.19
N PHE A 295 1.73 2.54 1.08
CA PHE A 295 1.50 3.94 1.46
C PHE A 295 2.76 4.78 1.30
N CYS A 296 3.90 4.33 1.85
CA CYS A 296 5.19 5.04 1.72
C CYS A 296 5.80 4.97 0.31
N ASN A 297 5.26 4.15 -0.60
CA ASN A 297 5.60 4.17 -2.02
C ASN A 297 4.97 5.39 -2.73
N ASN A 298 3.91 5.98 -2.16
CA ASN A 298 3.46 7.29 -2.58
C ASN A 298 4.41 8.34 -1.99
N GLU A 299 5.08 9.08 -2.86
CA GLU A 299 6.13 10.03 -2.46
C GLU A 299 5.60 11.14 -1.54
N PHE A 300 4.40 11.65 -1.80
CA PHE A 300 3.78 12.67 -0.95
C PHE A 300 3.61 12.13 0.48
N CYS A 301 3.07 10.92 0.61
CA CYS A 301 2.89 10.27 1.92
C CYS A 301 4.22 10.05 2.63
N LEU A 302 5.24 9.54 1.92
CA LEU A 302 6.57 9.33 2.48
C LEU A 302 7.19 10.64 2.97
N VAL A 303 7.08 11.72 2.20
CA VAL A 303 7.60 13.05 2.56
C VAL A 303 6.95 13.57 3.85
N GLU A 304 5.63 13.47 3.97
CA GLU A 304 4.93 13.94 5.16
C GLU A 304 5.26 13.08 6.39
N VAL A 305 5.45 11.77 6.23
CA VAL A 305 5.93 10.91 7.32
C VAL A 305 7.37 11.26 7.73
N MET A 306 8.27 11.55 6.78
CA MET A 306 9.65 11.96 7.07
C MET A 306 9.70 13.28 7.84
N LYS A 307 8.90 14.28 7.43
CA LYS A 307 8.79 15.57 8.14
C LYS A 307 8.29 15.37 9.57
N LEU A 308 7.21 14.59 9.74
CA LEU A 308 6.64 14.30 11.06
C LEU A 308 7.64 13.53 11.94
N TYR A 309 8.38 12.58 11.37
CA TYR A 309 9.42 11.81 12.04
C TYR A 309 10.55 12.69 12.58
N LEU A 310 11.12 13.56 11.74
CA LEU A 310 12.18 14.48 12.13
C LEU A 310 11.71 15.45 13.24
N ALA A 311 10.52 16.02 13.09
CA ALA A 311 9.92 16.89 14.10
C ALA A 311 9.67 16.15 15.42
N THR A 312 9.20 14.90 15.35
CA THR A 312 8.97 14.06 16.53
C THR A 312 10.27 13.78 17.27
N LEU A 313 11.33 13.39 16.56
CA LEU A 313 12.64 13.14 17.17
C LEU A 313 13.24 14.39 17.79
N LYS A 314 13.07 15.56 17.16
CA LYS A 314 13.56 16.83 17.70
C LYS A 314 12.88 17.20 19.02
N ILE A 315 11.56 17.02 19.12
CA ILE A 315 10.83 17.26 20.38
C ILE A 315 11.21 16.20 21.43
N PHE A 316 11.34 14.94 21.03
CA PHE A 316 11.73 13.87 21.94
C PHE A 316 13.14 14.11 22.51
N GLU A 317 14.13 14.43 21.68
CA GLU A 317 15.47 14.81 22.13
C GLU A 317 15.41 15.99 23.11
N SER A 318 14.60 17.01 22.82
CA SER A 318 14.42 18.15 23.72
C SER A 318 13.85 17.74 25.10
N GLN A 319 12.90 16.81 25.13
CA GLN A 319 12.36 16.25 26.38
C GLN A 319 13.43 15.44 27.15
N CYS A 320 14.22 14.64 26.45
CA CYS A 320 15.35 13.91 27.03
C CYS A 320 16.37 14.86 27.68
N ILE A 321 16.74 15.95 26.99
CA ILE A 321 17.70 16.93 27.51
C ILE A 321 17.19 17.59 28.80
N LEU A 322 15.90 17.89 28.90
CA LEU A 322 15.29 18.43 30.13
C LEU A 322 15.38 17.46 31.31
N GLU A 323 15.40 16.16 31.03
CA GLU A 323 15.56 15.08 32.01
C GLU A 323 17.03 14.70 32.24
N SER A 324 17.98 15.50 31.74
CA SER A 324 19.44 15.24 31.82
C SER A 324 19.88 13.92 31.17
N THR A 325 19.17 13.50 30.12
CA THR A 325 19.47 12.33 29.28
C THR A 325 19.53 12.76 27.80
N THR A 326 19.67 11.82 26.88
CA THR A 326 19.65 12.02 25.42
C THR A 326 18.81 10.92 24.78
N LEU A 327 18.30 11.12 23.57
CA LEU A 327 17.54 10.10 22.86
C LEU A 327 18.37 8.80 22.71
N GLU A 328 19.66 8.93 22.41
CA GLU A 328 20.55 7.78 22.28
C GLU A 328 20.71 7.01 23.60
N GLN A 329 20.76 7.72 24.74
CA GLN A 329 20.82 7.09 26.06
C GLN A 329 19.51 6.39 26.42
N GLU A 330 18.36 7.00 26.13
CA GLU A 330 17.05 6.36 26.34
C GLU A 330 16.90 5.11 25.47
N PHE A 331 17.32 5.16 24.19
CA PHE A 331 17.29 4.03 23.29
C PHE A 331 18.23 2.90 23.77
N LYS A 332 19.43 3.24 24.24
CA LYS A 332 20.35 2.28 24.85
C LYS A 332 19.79 1.69 26.15
N ALA A 333 19.04 2.45 26.94
CA ALA A 333 18.41 1.95 28.16
C ALA A 333 17.38 0.86 27.84
N VAL A 334 16.53 1.06 26.83
CA VAL A 334 15.60 0.04 26.35
C VAL A 334 16.37 -1.18 25.80
N ALA A 335 17.40 -0.93 24.98
CA ALA A 335 18.21 -1.98 24.37
C ALA A 335 18.97 -2.83 25.42
N ASP A 336 19.42 -2.24 26.51
CA ASP A 336 20.04 -2.93 27.64
C ASP A 336 19.06 -3.90 28.32
N VAL A 337 17.82 -3.47 28.55
CA VAL A 337 16.77 -4.34 29.11
C VAL A 337 16.47 -5.50 28.16
N VAL A 338 16.38 -5.25 26.85
CA VAL A 338 16.22 -6.32 25.85
C VAL A 338 17.39 -7.31 25.90
N ALA A 339 18.64 -6.82 25.86
CA ALA A 339 19.82 -7.67 25.90
C ALA A 339 19.89 -8.55 27.16
N ARG A 340 19.54 -8.00 28.33
CA ARG A 340 19.61 -8.72 29.61
C ARG A 340 18.39 -9.59 29.89
N LYS A 341 17.18 -9.17 29.52
CA LYS A 341 15.93 -9.83 29.91
C LYS A 341 15.36 -10.74 28.83
N TYR A 342 15.42 -10.31 27.57
CA TYR A 342 14.96 -11.10 26.44
C TYR A 342 16.02 -12.11 26.02
N PHE A 343 17.24 -11.63 25.70
CA PHE A 343 18.33 -12.49 25.22
C PHE A 343 19.18 -13.14 26.31
N LYS A 344 19.11 -12.62 27.55
CA LYS A 344 19.90 -13.10 28.70
C LYS A 344 21.41 -13.06 28.47
N TYR A 345 21.89 -12.06 27.74
CA TYR A 345 23.32 -11.88 27.51
C TYR A 345 24.01 -11.34 28.77
N ARG A 346 25.21 -11.86 29.03
CA ARG A 346 26.08 -11.34 30.09
C ARG A 346 26.50 -9.91 29.74
N SER A 347 26.40 -9.00 30.71
CA SER A 347 26.85 -7.61 30.56
C SER A 347 28.26 -7.54 29.98
N ASN A 348 28.46 -6.62 29.04
CA ASN A 348 29.71 -6.39 28.32
C ASN A 348 30.22 -7.54 27.43
N SER A 349 29.48 -8.64 27.26
CA SER A 349 29.81 -9.65 26.25
C SER A 349 29.69 -9.08 24.82
N ASN A 350 30.34 -9.70 23.84
CA ASN A 350 30.24 -9.26 22.44
C ASN A 350 28.77 -9.28 21.95
N ASN A 351 28.01 -10.31 22.31
CA ASN A 351 26.58 -10.40 21.99
C ASN A 351 25.76 -9.30 22.66
N TYR A 352 26.09 -8.93 23.90
CA TYR A 352 25.48 -7.80 24.59
C TYR A 352 25.75 -6.48 23.86
N LYS A 353 27.00 -6.19 23.51
CA LYS A 353 27.38 -4.94 22.81
C LYS A 353 26.72 -4.86 21.43
N TYR A 354 26.71 -5.97 20.69
CA TYR A 354 26.03 -6.07 19.40
C TYR A 354 24.53 -5.83 19.54
N SER A 355 23.87 -6.51 20.48
CA SER A 355 22.44 -6.35 20.75
C SER A 355 22.10 -4.91 21.14
N LEU A 356 22.95 -4.27 21.95
CA LEU A 356 22.75 -2.89 22.38
C LEU A 356 22.67 -1.95 21.17
N GLY A 357 23.60 -2.09 20.21
CA GLY A 357 23.61 -1.30 18.99
C GLY A 357 22.43 -1.60 18.05
N SER A 358 22.17 -2.89 17.78
CA SER A 358 21.10 -3.31 16.87
C SER A 358 19.72 -2.88 17.37
N VAL A 359 19.40 -3.17 18.64
CA VAL A 359 18.09 -2.84 19.21
C VAL A 359 17.90 -1.32 19.32
N ALA A 360 18.93 -0.58 19.73
CA ALA A 360 18.85 0.88 19.77
C ALA A 360 18.62 1.47 18.35
N HIS A 361 19.18 0.84 17.32
CA HIS A 361 18.96 1.24 15.94
C HIS A 361 17.52 0.95 15.47
N GLU A 362 16.97 -0.23 15.81
CA GLU A 362 15.60 -0.62 15.48
C GLU A 362 14.54 0.35 16.05
N LEU A 363 14.82 1.01 17.17
CA LEU A 363 13.91 1.99 17.78
C LEU A 363 13.65 3.19 16.87
N TYR A 364 14.60 3.61 16.03
CA TYR A 364 14.37 4.67 15.04
C TYR A 364 13.28 4.25 14.03
N THR A 365 13.31 2.99 13.59
CA THR A 365 12.27 2.43 12.72
C THR A 365 10.93 2.34 13.45
N THR A 366 10.91 2.03 14.74
CA THR A 366 9.67 2.04 15.52
C THR A 366 9.05 3.44 15.60
N VAL A 367 9.84 4.47 15.91
CA VAL A 367 9.36 5.87 15.90
C VAL A 367 8.78 6.22 14.54
N PHE A 368 9.47 5.86 13.45
CA PHE A 368 8.99 6.10 12.09
C PHE A 368 7.62 5.44 11.83
N LYS A 369 7.42 4.19 12.24
CA LYS A 369 6.13 3.49 12.10
C LYS A 369 5.00 4.16 12.89
N HIS A 370 5.28 4.72 14.07
CA HIS A 370 4.29 5.51 14.80
C HIS A 370 3.91 6.79 14.05
N CYS A 371 4.89 7.48 13.45
CA CYS A 371 4.64 8.64 12.60
C CYS A 371 3.83 8.25 11.36
N GLU A 372 4.17 7.14 10.69
CA GLU A 372 3.42 6.61 9.55
C GLU A 372 1.96 6.36 9.90
N ASN A 373 1.69 5.68 11.02
CA ASN A 373 0.33 5.43 11.49
C ASN A 373 -0.44 6.72 11.81
N ALA A 374 0.22 7.74 12.36
CA ALA A 374 -0.41 9.03 12.60
C ALA A 374 -0.80 9.73 11.29
N VAL A 375 0.07 9.74 10.28
CA VAL A 375 -0.25 10.32 8.96
C VAL A 375 -1.35 9.51 8.27
N ARG A 376 -1.30 8.17 8.33
CA ARG A 376 -2.37 7.30 7.79
C ARG A 376 -3.72 7.64 8.41
N GLU A 377 -3.78 7.77 9.73
CA GLU A 377 -5.01 8.11 10.45
C GLU A 377 -5.51 9.51 10.10
N HIS A 378 -4.60 10.49 10.00
CA HIS A 378 -4.92 11.85 9.55
C HIS A 378 -5.53 11.87 8.13
N TYR A 379 -5.09 10.97 7.25
CA TYR A 379 -5.64 10.81 5.91
C TYR A 379 -6.78 9.79 5.83
N SER A 380 -7.40 9.41 6.97
CA SER A 380 -8.51 8.43 7.03
C SER A 380 -8.17 7.03 6.46
N HIS A 381 -6.89 6.68 6.43
CA HIS A 381 -6.42 5.37 6.00
C HIS A 381 -6.40 4.39 7.18
N LYS A 382 -7.46 3.59 7.30
CA LYS A 382 -7.71 2.72 8.48
C LYS A 382 -6.66 1.61 8.72
N ARG A 383 -5.96 1.15 7.67
CA ARG A 383 -4.97 0.07 7.80
C ARG A 383 -3.67 0.60 8.40
N LYS A 384 -3.36 0.18 9.63
CA LYS A 384 -2.15 0.55 10.37
C LYS A 384 -1.01 -0.46 10.13
N VAL A 385 0.23 0.01 10.15
CA VAL A 385 1.42 -0.84 10.23
C VAL A 385 1.68 -1.26 11.68
N SER A 386 2.20 -2.47 11.89
CA SER A 386 2.51 -2.93 13.25
C SER A 386 3.71 -2.18 13.82
N THR A 387 3.47 -1.51 14.96
CA THR A 387 4.46 -0.84 15.81
C THR A 387 4.98 -1.75 16.92
N GLU A 388 4.43 -2.96 17.06
CA GLU A 388 4.89 -3.91 18.06
C GLU A 388 6.29 -4.42 17.74
N THR A 389 7.13 -4.51 18.78
CA THR A 389 8.45 -5.11 18.65
C THR A 389 8.40 -6.60 18.89
N VAL A 390 9.36 -7.34 18.32
CA VAL A 390 9.50 -8.79 18.55
C VAL A 390 9.78 -9.15 20.02
N TYR A 391 10.11 -8.16 20.84
CA TYR A 391 10.48 -8.31 22.25
C TYR A 391 9.28 -8.19 23.22
N HIS A 392 8.09 -7.84 22.73
CA HIS A 392 6.89 -7.61 23.56
C HIS A 392 6.46 -8.83 24.41
N SER A 393 6.88 -10.04 24.03
CA SER A 393 6.58 -11.28 24.76
C SER A 393 7.17 -11.35 26.18
N LYS A 394 8.03 -10.40 26.57
CA LYS A 394 8.53 -10.26 27.95
C LYS A 394 7.89 -9.03 28.60
N PRO A 395 7.06 -9.18 29.65
CA PRO A 395 6.36 -8.06 30.29
C PRO A 395 7.28 -6.94 30.77
N GLU A 396 8.43 -7.29 31.35
CA GLU A 396 9.44 -6.30 31.79
C GLU A 396 10.00 -5.47 30.63
N VAL A 397 10.16 -6.07 29.45
CA VAL A 397 10.63 -5.38 28.25
C VAL A 397 9.52 -4.50 27.67
N ALA A 398 8.30 -5.03 27.60
CA ALA A 398 7.14 -4.30 27.12
C ALA A 398 6.86 -3.05 27.96
N ALA A 399 6.94 -3.16 29.29
CA ALA A 399 6.74 -2.03 30.21
C ALA A 399 7.76 -0.91 29.97
N VAL A 400 9.05 -1.26 29.86
CA VAL A 400 10.10 -0.26 29.60
C VAL A 400 9.95 0.36 28.21
N PHE A 401 9.51 -0.41 27.21
CA PHE A 401 9.23 0.11 25.87
C PHE A 401 8.09 1.12 25.90
N GLU A 402 6.99 0.79 26.58
CA GLU A 402 5.82 1.66 26.70
C GLU A 402 6.17 2.96 27.44
N GLU A 403 6.85 2.86 28.57
CA GLU A 403 7.24 3.99 29.41
C GLU A 403 8.24 4.91 28.70
N LYS A 404 9.29 4.35 28.09
CA LYS A 404 10.40 5.16 27.55
C LYS A 404 10.17 5.61 26.11
N ILE A 405 9.36 4.89 25.32
CA ILE A 405 9.23 5.13 23.87
C ILE A 405 7.78 5.46 23.51
N THR A 406 6.85 4.51 23.65
CA THR A 406 5.49 4.62 23.10
C THR A 406 4.71 5.79 23.70
N SER A 407 4.67 5.90 25.03
CA SER A 407 3.89 6.93 25.73
C SER A 407 4.35 8.35 25.37
N ARG A 408 5.67 8.56 25.24
CA ARG A 408 6.26 9.83 24.84
C ARG A 408 5.89 10.20 23.41
N ILE A 409 6.02 9.26 22.47
CA ILE A 409 5.65 9.48 21.07
C ILE A 409 4.16 9.81 20.96
N ASN A 410 3.30 9.04 21.65
CA ASN A 410 1.85 9.27 21.66
C ASN A 410 1.46 10.63 22.26
N ALA A 411 2.28 11.19 23.17
CA ALA A 411 2.08 12.55 23.69
C ALA A 411 2.58 13.66 22.75
N ILE A 412 3.54 13.36 21.85
CA ILE A 412 4.13 14.32 20.90
C ILE A 412 3.28 14.42 19.63
N LEU A 413 2.91 13.27 19.03
CA LEU A 413 2.28 13.23 17.69
C LEU A 413 1.02 14.09 17.55
N PRO A 414 0.05 14.10 18.50
CA PRO A 414 -1.13 14.95 18.40
C PRO A 414 -0.82 16.45 18.27
N LYS A 415 0.31 16.90 18.83
CA LYS A 415 0.73 18.31 18.78
C LYS A 415 1.35 18.69 17.44
N LEU A 416 1.93 17.71 16.73
CA LEU A 416 2.58 17.89 15.45
C LEU A 416 1.66 17.60 14.26
N LEU A 417 0.62 16.79 14.46
CA LEU A 417 -0.35 16.42 13.41
C LEU A 417 -0.93 17.62 12.62
N PRO A 418 -1.25 18.78 13.23
CA PRO A 418 -1.72 19.94 12.47
C PRO A 418 -0.71 20.53 11.46
N SER A 419 0.57 20.16 11.53
CA SER A 419 1.60 20.56 10.57
C SER A 419 1.70 19.64 9.35
N VAL A 420 1.00 18.50 9.37
CA VAL A 420 0.94 17.56 8.24
C VAL A 420 0.06 18.16 7.15
N SER A 421 0.56 18.15 5.92
CA SER A 421 -0.14 18.73 4.77
C SER A 421 -1.28 17.81 4.30
N ILE A 422 -2.40 18.39 3.85
CA ILE A 422 -3.50 17.60 3.27
C ILE A 422 -3.05 17.02 1.91
N PRO A 423 -3.43 15.78 1.54
CA PRO A 423 -3.03 15.19 0.27
C PRO A 423 -3.48 15.99 -0.95
N ASP A 424 -2.62 16.02 -1.98
CA ASP A 424 -2.98 16.56 -3.29
C ASP A 424 -3.94 15.61 -4.05
N ILE A 425 -4.58 16.11 -5.12
CA ILE A 425 -5.56 15.34 -5.90
C ILE A 425 -4.98 14.01 -6.41
N PRO A 426 -3.76 13.97 -7.01
CA PRO A 426 -3.15 12.70 -7.41
C PRO A 426 -2.97 11.71 -6.26
N THR A 427 -2.55 12.20 -5.09
CA THR A 427 -2.37 11.38 -3.89
C THR A 427 -3.70 10.89 -3.33
N GLU A 428 -4.74 11.74 -3.29
CA GLU A 428 -6.10 11.35 -2.91
C GLU A 428 -6.62 10.18 -3.76
N ILE A 429 -6.46 10.26 -5.08
CA ILE A 429 -6.87 9.20 -6.02
C ILE A 429 -6.15 7.89 -5.73
N GLU A 430 -4.84 7.95 -5.46
CA GLU A 430 -4.04 6.77 -5.15
C GLU A 430 -4.42 6.17 -3.78
N LEU A 431 -4.65 6.99 -2.77
CA LEU A 431 -5.09 6.55 -1.44
C LEU A 431 -6.46 5.87 -1.49
N ASN A 432 -7.39 6.39 -2.30
CA ASN A 432 -8.71 5.79 -2.50
C ASN A 432 -8.66 4.48 -3.30
N ALA A 433 -7.70 4.33 -4.22
CA ALA A 433 -7.47 3.05 -4.91
C ALA A 433 -6.95 1.96 -3.94
N GLN A 434 -6.12 2.35 -2.97
CA GLN A 434 -5.53 1.41 -2.00
C GLN A 434 -6.52 0.96 -0.91
N ASN A 435 -7.54 1.76 -0.61
CA ASN A 435 -8.54 1.45 0.42
C ASN A 435 -9.94 1.79 -0.09
N THR A 436 -10.63 0.78 -0.60
CA THR A 436 -11.91 0.91 -1.31
C THR A 436 -13.03 1.53 -0.47
N GLY A 437 -12.94 1.46 0.87
CA GLY A 437 -13.91 2.03 1.79
C GLY A 437 -13.58 3.43 2.30
N ARG A 438 -12.47 4.04 1.86
CA ARG A 438 -12.00 5.35 2.37
C ARG A 438 -12.96 6.50 2.04
N TRP A 439 -13.64 6.44 0.89
CA TRP A 439 -14.62 7.45 0.48
C TRP A 439 -15.79 7.61 1.46
N LYS A 440 -16.10 6.58 2.28
CA LYS A 440 -17.23 6.62 3.23
C LYS A 440 -17.09 7.76 4.22
N THR A 441 -15.89 8.04 4.72
CA THR A 441 -15.67 9.18 5.63
C THR A 441 -16.03 10.50 4.97
N LYS A 442 -15.62 10.71 3.70
CA LYS A 442 -15.95 11.94 2.99
C LYS A 442 -17.44 12.02 2.64
N PHE A 443 -18.05 10.89 2.30
CA PHE A 443 -19.48 10.80 2.04
C PHE A 443 -20.32 11.09 3.29
N GLU A 444 -19.93 10.56 4.45
CA GLU A 444 -20.53 10.90 5.76
C GLU A 444 -20.42 12.41 6.03
N GLU A 445 -19.28 13.04 5.78
CA GLU A 445 -19.14 14.49 5.91
C GLU A 445 -20.08 15.27 4.97
N LEU A 446 -20.20 14.85 3.70
CA LEU A 446 -21.08 15.50 2.73
C LEU A 446 -22.56 15.35 3.12
N THR A 447 -22.95 14.18 3.62
CA THR A 447 -24.33 13.92 4.05
C THR A 447 -24.68 14.65 5.36
N ILE A 448 -23.75 14.75 6.32
CA ILE A 448 -23.94 15.55 7.55
C ILE A 448 -24.05 17.04 7.23
N ASN A 449 -23.21 17.54 6.30
CA ASN A 449 -23.20 18.94 5.91
C ASN A 449 -24.26 19.29 4.87
N PHE A 450 -25.06 18.33 4.41
CA PHE A 450 -26.14 18.54 3.46
C PHE A 450 -27.22 19.42 4.11
N LYS A 451 -27.09 20.74 3.90
CA LYS A 451 -28.11 21.71 4.30
C LYS A 451 -29.36 21.42 3.47
N ALA A 452 -30.45 21.09 4.16
CA ALA A 452 -31.66 20.51 3.60
C ALA A 452 -32.19 21.27 2.36
N ARG A 453 -31.76 20.84 1.14
CA ARG A 453 -32.38 20.99 -0.19
C ARG A 453 -31.50 21.54 -1.33
N ASP A 454 -30.19 21.72 -1.18
CA ASP A 454 -29.37 21.99 -2.38
C ASP A 454 -28.96 20.70 -3.09
N GLY A 455 -29.91 20.10 -3.81
CA GLY A 455 -29.68 18.87 -4.55
C GLY A 455 -28.65 19.03 -5.67
N LYS A 456 -28.55 20.22 -6.28
CA LYS A 456 -27.56 20.50 -7.32
C LYS A 456 -26.15 20.52 -6.77
N GLN A 457 -25.93 21.20 -5.64
CA GLN A 457 -24.62 21.21 -4.99
C GLN A 457 -24.23 19.80 -4.52
N PHE A 458 -25.18 19.04 -3.95
CA PHE A 458 -24.91 17.67 -3.53
C PHE A 458 -24.49 16.76 -4.70
N ILE A 459 -25.14 16.88 -5.87
CA ILE A 459 -24.71 16.15 -7.08
C ILE A 459 -23.26 16.51 -7.43
N GLN A 460 -22.92 17.80 -7.46
CA GLN A 460 -21.56 18.25 -7.78
C GLN A 460 -20.51 17.71 -6.80
N ASP A 461 -20.82 17.76 -5.50
CA ASP A 461 -19.93 17.25 -4.45
C ASP A 461 -19.72 15.73 -4.58
N ILE A 462 -20.77 14.98 -4.92
CA ILE A 462 -20.68 13.53 -5.14
C ILE A 462 -19.94 13.19 -6.43
N ILE A 463 -20.15 13.93 -7.52
CA ILE A 463 -19.37 13.77 -8.76
C ILE A 463 -17.89 14.03 -8.47
N GLN A 464 -17.56 15.09 -7.73
CA GLN A 464 -16.19 15.38 -7.33
C GLN A 464 -15.59 14.25 -6.47
N LEU A 465 -16.37 13.71 -5.52
CA LEU A 465 -15.96 12.54 -4.75
C LEU A 465 -15.71 11.33 -5.66
N GLY A 466 -16.54 11.15 -6.70
CA GLY A 466 -16.36 10.14 -7.74
C GLY A 466 -15.05 10.31 -8.51
N GLU A 467 -14.69 11.53 -8.90
CA GLU A 467 -13.42 11.83 -9.56
C GLU A 467 -12.20 11.49 -8.69
N TYR A 468 -12.28 11.74 -7.38
CA TYR A 468 -11.26 11.31 -6.43
C TYR A 468 -11.22 9.79 -6.22
N ASN A 469 -12.23 9.06 -6.68
CA ASN A 469 -12.34 7.60 -6.59
C ASN A 469 -12.28 6.92 -7.97
N LYS A 470 -11.82 7.60 -9.02
CA LYS A 470 -11.79 7.04 -10.39
C LYS A 470 -10.98 5.74 -10.56
N LYS A 471 -10.02 5.48 -9.67
CA LYS A 471 -9.23 4.23 -9.60
C LYS A 471 -9.77 3.23 -8.57
N ASN A 472 -10.78 3.60 -7.79
CA ASN A 472 -11.36 2.75 -6.76
C ASN A 472 -12.31 1.74 -7.43
N PRO A 473 -12.12 0.43 -7.22
CA PRO A 473 -13.00 -0.61 -7.80
C PRO A 473 -14.43 -0.59 -7.26
N SER A 474 -14.74 0.25 -6.27
CA SER A 474 -16.08 0.39 -5.70
C SER A 474 -16.70 1.77 -5.96
N LEU A 475 -16.24 2.49 -7.00
CA LEU A 475 -16.69 3.83 -7.39
C LEU A 475 -18.22 3.92 -7.57
N GLU A 476 -18.80 2.93 -8.23
CA GLU A 476 -20.24 2.87 -8.50
C GLU A 476 -21.08 2.89 -7.21
N ASN A 477 -20.58 2.31 -6.12
CA ASN A 477 -21.29 2.30 -4.84
C ASN A 477 -21.41 3.71 -4.21
N ILE A 478 -20.50 4.64 -4.53
CA ILE A 478 -20.58 6.03 -4.07
C ILE A 478 -21.87 6.66 -4.59
N PHE A 479 -22.10 6.52 -5.89
CA PHE A 479 -23.28 7.08 -6.56
C PHE A 479 -24.57 6.36 -6.15
N PHE A 480 -24.52 5.04 -5.95
CA PHE A 480 -25.67 4.27 -5.49
C PHE A 480 -26.11 4.69 -4.09
N GLU A 481 -25.19 4.77 -3.13
CA GLU A 481 -25.49 5.26 -1.77
C GLU A 481 -25.98 6.70 -1.79
N ALA A 482 -25.37 7.57 -2.61
CA ALA A 482 -25.82 8.95 -2.77
C ALA A 482 -27.25 9.07 -3.32
N SER A 483 -27.61 8.24 -4.31
CA SER A 483 -28.98 8.21 -4.85
C SER A 483 -30.02 7.81 -3.81
N LYS A 484 -29.69 6.83 -2.95
CA LYS A 484 -30.57 6.39 -1.86
C LYS A 484 -30.76 7.48 -0.82
N PHE A 485 -29.68 8.17 -0.46
CA PHE A 485 -29.70 9.24 0.54
C PHE A 485 -30.61 10.41 0.11
N ILE A 486 -30.45 10.91 -1.12
CA ILE A 486 -31.16 12.12 -1.55
C ILE A 486 -32.60 11.86 -2.03
N ALA A 487 -32.99 10.61 -2.29
CA ALA A 487 -34.31 10.21 -2.82
C ALA A 487 -35.52 10.81 -2.07
N LYS A 488 -35.41 10.99 -0.74
CA LYS A 488 -36.49 11.58 0.07
C LYS A 488 -36.60 13.11 -0.06
N THR A 489 -35.54 13.78 -0.49
CA THR A 489 -35.44 15.24 -0.51
C THR A 489 -35.55 15.81 -1.92
N ASP A 490 -34.82 15.23 -2.87
CA ASP A 490 -34.79 15.66 -4.26
C ASP A 490 -34.77 14.43 -5.19
N ARG A 491 -35.91 14.20 -5.84
CA ARG A 491 -36.13 13.03 -6.70
C ARG A 491 -35.33 13.13 -7.99
N GLU A 492 -35.20 14.32 -8.56
CA GLU A 492 -34.42 14.54 -9.78
C GLU A 492 -32.95 14.24 -9.51
N ALA A 493 -32.40 14.79 -8.41
CA ALA A 493 -31.03 14.52 -8.00
C ALA A 493 -30.77 13.04 -7.73
N ALA A 494 -31.73 12.34 -7.11
CA ALA A 494 -31.61 10.90 -6.86
C ALA A 494 -31.52 10.09 -8.16
N LEU A 495 -32.36 10.41 -9.15
CA LEU A 495 -32.34 9.74 -10.46
C LEU A 495 -31.07 10.06 -11.23
N VAL A 496 -30.56 11.30 -11.18
CA VAL A 496 -29.27 11.68 -11.78
C VAL A 496 -28.13 10.84 -11.19
N LEU A 497 -28.05 10.74 -9.86
CA LEU A 497 -27.01 9.96 -9.19
C LEU A 497 -27.15 8.45 -9.47
N TYR A 498 -28.37 7.94 -9.61
CA TYR A 498 -28.59 6.54 -10.02
C TYR A 498 -28.14 6.27 -11.45
N VAL A 499 -28.32 7.23 -12.37
CA VAL A 499 -27.77 7.16 -13.74
C VAL A 499 -26.24 7.11 -13.72
N HIS A 500 -25.59 7.94 -12.88
CA HIS A 500 -24.13 7.86 -12.67
C HIS A 500 -23.71 6.48 -12.12
N TYR A 501 -24.44 5.94 -11.15
CA TYR A 501 -24.20 4.59 -10.63
C TYR A 501 -24.20 3.55 -11.76
N LEU A 502 -25.26 3.50 -12.56
CA LEU A 502 -25.37 2.52 -13.65
C LEU A 502 -24.27 2.71 -14.70
N TYR A 503 -23.94 3.97 -15.04
CA TYR A 503 -22.85 4.26 -15.95
C TYR A 503 -21.51 3.69 -15.45
N HIS A 504 -21.17 3.89 -14.17
CA HIS A 504 -19.93 3.35 -13.61
C HIS A 504 -19.97 1.83 -13.42
N ASP A 505 -21.12 1.24 -13.05
CA ASP A 505 -21.31 -0.21 -12.94
C ASP A 505 -21.15 -0.91 -14.30
N LEU A 506 -21.61 -0.30 -15.40
CA LEU A 506 -21.41 -0.78 -16.78
C LEU A 506 -19.93 -0.79 -17.21
N HIS A 507 -19.09 0.05 -16.60
CA HIS A 507 -17.65 0.13 -16.87
C HIS A 507 -16.82 -0.63 -15.83
N SER A 508 -17.47 -1.22 -14.82
CA SER A 508 -16.80 -2.04 -13.81
C SER A 508 -16.45 -3.42 -14.36
N ALA A 509 -15.68 -4.20 -13.59
CA ALA A 509 -15.32 -5.56 -13.98
C ALA A 509 -16.53 -6.50 -14.08
N THR A 510 -17.60 -6.22 -13.33
CA THR A 510 -18.81 -7.04 -13.26
C THR A 510 -20.04 -6.14 -13.19
N PHE A 511 -20.94 -6.25 -14.16
CA PHE A 511 -22.17 -5.48 -14.14
C PHE A 511 -23.18 -6.08 -13.16
N ASN A 512 -23.36 -5.44 -11.99
CA ASN A 512 -24.22 -5.94 -10.93
C ASN A 512 -25.69 -5.52 -11.09
N ASN A 513 -25.93 -4.34 -11.67
CA ASN A 513 -27.25 -3.77 -11.97
C ASN A 513 -28.22 -3.81 -10.77
N LYS A 514 -27.73 -3.39 -9.60
CA LYS A 514 -28.52 -3.29 -8.36
C LYS A 514 -29.68 -2.33 -8.58
N GLN A 515 -30.89 -2.88 -8.53
CA GLN A 515 -32.11 -2.09 -8.67
C GLN A 515 -32.40 -1.28 -7.41
N LEU A 516 -33.01 -0.10 -7.57
CA LEU A 516 -33.60 0.62 -6.44
C LEU A 516 -34.69 -0.24 -5.80
N ALA A 517 -34.75 -0.28 -4.47
CA ALA A 517 -35.81 -1.00 -3.75
C ALA A 517 -37.21 -0.51 -4.18
N LYS A 518 -38.21 -1.40 -4.21
CA LYS A 518 -39.59 -1.07 -4.62
C LYS A 518 -40.17 0.10 -3.82
N THR A 519 -39.84 0.21 -2.54
CA THR A 519 -40.22 1.33 -1.66
C THR A 519 -39.64 2.66 -2.12
N LEU A 520 -38.36 2.70 -2.52
CA LEU A 520 -37.73 3.89 -3.09
C LEU A 520 -38.31 4.24 -4.47
N GLN A 521 -38.59 3.25 -5.32
CA GLN A 521 -39.23 3.49 -6.62
C GLN A 521 -40.61 4.15 -6.45
N LYS A 522 -41.43 3.67 -5.50
CA LYS A 522 -42.74 4.29 -5.17
C LYS A 522 -42.61 5.72 -4.66
N ASN A 523 -41.51 6.06 -3.97
CA ASN A 523 -41.24 7.41 -3.50
C ASN A 523 -40.77 8.34 -4.63
N LEU A 524 -40.02 7.82 -5.60
CA LEU A 524 -39.44 8.58 -6.70
C LEU A 524 -40.47 8.84 -7.82
N PHE A 525 -41.32 7.87 -8.13
CA PHE A 525 -42.28 7.92 -9.22
C PHE A 525 -43.73 7.97 -8.71
N GLN A 526 -44.48 8.98 -9.12
CA GLN A 526 -45.90 9.15 -8.78
C GLN A 526 -46.84 8.46 -9.78
N THR A 527 -46.37 8.20 -10.99
CA THR A 527 -47.16 7.59 -12.07
C THR A 527 -46.34 6.51 -12.77
N GLU A 528 -46.99 5.46 -13.28
CA GLU A 528 -46.35 4.41 -14.08
C GLU A 528 -45.65 4.97 -15.33
N GLN A 529 -46.17 6.06 -15.89
CA GLN A 529 -45.53 6.74 -17.03
C GLN A 529 -44.13 7.26 -16.68
N GLN A 530 -43.94 7.82 -15.48
CA GLN A 530 -42.62 8.31 -15.04
C GLN A 530 -41.61 7.17 -14.88
N LEU A 531 -42.07 6.03 -14.34
CA LEU A 531 -41.26 4.82 -14.23
C LEU A 531 -40.89 4.27 -15.62
N THR A 532 -41.85 4.26 -16.54
CA THR A 532 -41.64 3.83 -17.93
C THR A 532 -40.65 4.74 -18.65
N ASP A 533 -40.83 6.06 -18.56
CA ASP A 533 -39.94 7.07 -19.14
C ASP A 533 -38.50 6.89 -18.60
N PHE A 534 -38.36 6.68 -17.29
CA PHE A 534 -37.05 6.43 -16.68
C PHE A 534 -36.42 5.12 -17.14
N THR A 535 -37.23 4.07 -17.27
CA THR A 535 -36.77 2.77 -17.77
C THR A 535 -36.26 2.88 -19.21
N THR A 536 -36.92 3.68 -20.06
CA THR A 536 -36.43 3.99 -21.42
C THR A 536 -35.08 4.70 -21.38
N ILE A 537 -34.90 5.70 -20.49
CA ILE A 537 -33.61 6.39 -20.32
C ILE A 537 -32.50 5.40 -19.92
N ILE A 538 -32.78 4.47 -18.99
CA ILE A 538 -31.81 3.44 -18.59
C ILE A 538 -31.48 2.50 -19.75
N GLN A 539 -32.47 2.05 -20.51
CA GLN A 539 -32.22 1.19 -21.68
C GLN A 539 -31.35 1.89 -22.72
N GLU A 540 -31.61 3.17 -23.00
CA GLU A 540 -30.78 3.97 -23.89
C GLU A 540 -29.36 4.15 -23.35
N LEU A 541 -29.18 4.33 -22.04
CA LEU A 541 -27.85 4.40 -21.40
C LEU A 541 -27.10 3.08 -21.54
N ILE A 542 -27.74 1.94 -21.31
CA ILE A 542 -27.12 0.62 -21.43
C ILE A 542 -26.67 0.36 -22.87
N GLN A 543 -27.48 0.76 -23.86
CA GLN A 543 -27.18 0.59 -25.28
C GLN A 543 -26.12 1.57 -25.79
N GLY A 544 -26.27 2.85 -25.47
CA GLY A 544 -25.45 3.94 -26.04
C GLY A 544 -24.25 4.36 -25.20
N ARG A 545 -24.23 4.02 -23.90
CA ARG A 545 -23.22 4.45 -22.91
C ARG A 545 -23.00 5.96 -22.84
N ASP A 546 -24.02 6.74 -23.18
CA ASP A 546 -23.96 8.20 -23.19
C ASP A 546 -24.51 8.76 -21.86
N LEU A 547 -23.61 9.09 -20.94
CA LEU A 547 -23.94 9.62 -19.63
C LEU A 547 -24.60 11.00 -19.73
N GLU A 548 -24.08 11.91 -20.56
CA GLU A 548 -24.58 13.28 -20.67
C GLU A 548 -26.01 13.31 -21.22
N LYS A 549 -26.28 12.50 -22.25
CA LYS A 549 -27.62 12.35 -22.81
C LYS A 549 -28.60 11.79 -21.76
N ALA A 550 -28.20 10.76 -21.02
CA ALA A 550 -29.05 10.14 -20.01
C ALA A 550 -29.35 11.09 -18.84
N VAL A 551 -28.34 11.77 -18.30
CA VAL A 551 -28.50 12.77 -17.23
C VAL A 551 -29.38 13.93 -17.69
N GLY A 552 -29.20 14.43 -18.91
CA GLY A 552 -30.04 15.49 -19.48
C GLY A 552 -31.51 15.10 -19.64
N ALA A 553 -31.80 13.83 -19.92
CA ALA A 553 -33.17 13.33 -20.07
C ALA A 553 -33.93 13.22 -18.73
N VAL A 554 -33.24 13.05 -17.60
CA VAL A 554 -33.85 12.90 -16.27
C VAL A 554 -34.71 14.11 -15.88
N ALA A 555 -34.27 15.33 -16.20
CA ALA A 555 -35.03 16.55 -15.90
C ALA A 555 -36.42 16.58 -16.56
N GLY A 556 -36.59 15.87 -17.68
CA GLY A 556 -37.86 15.78 -18.40
C GLY A 556 -38.93 14.92 -17.73
N ILE A 557 -38.55 13.99 -16.84
CA ILE A 557 -39.46 12.99 -16.25
C ILE A 557 -40.57 13.63 -15.42
N PHE A 558 -40.23 14.67 -14.66
CA PHE A 558 -41.17 15.34 -13.77
C PHE A 558 -41.89 16.53 -14.42
N THR A 559 -41.61 16.81 -15.69
CA THR A 559 -42.29 17.90 -16.40
C THR A 559 -43.73 17.50 -16.75
N PRO A 560 -44.73 18.38 -16.55
CA PRO A 560 -46.11 18.07 -16.91
C PRO A 560 -46.24 17.89 -18.43
N LYS A 561 -46.43 16.65 -18.89
CA LYS A 561 -46.76 16.39 -20.30
C LYS A 561 -48.17 16.92 -20.57
N ARG A 562 -48.31 17.80 -21.57
CA ARG A 562 -49.63 18.29 -22.00
C ARG A 562 -50.46 17.10 -22.48
N LYS A 563 -51.66 16.91 -21.91
CA LYS A 563 -52.58 15.87 -22.37
C LYS A 563 -52.91 16.12 -23.84
N LYS A 564 -52.58 15.16 -24.72
CA LYS A 564 -53.08 15.15 -26.09
C LYS A 564 -54.57 14.85 -25.99
N ILE A 565 -55.41 15.87 -26.20
CA ILE A 565 -56.86 15.68 -26.27
C ILE A 565 -57.15 15.01 -27.61
N GLU A 566 -57.34 13.69 -27.58
CA GLU A 566 -57.84 12.94 -28.73
C GLU A 566 -59.38 12.95 -28.63
N LEU A 567 -60.01 13.89 -29.34
CA LEU A 567 -61.46 13.97 -29.45
C LEU A 567 -61.95 12.69 -30.13
N ASN A 568 -62.70 11.85 -29.40
CA ASN A 568 -63.35 10.67 -29.95
C ASN A 568 -64.47 11.11 -30.90
N ARG A 569 -64.13 11.24 -32.18
CA ARG A 569 -65.05 11.68 -33.24
C ARG A 569 -66.24 10.72 -33.41
N ALA A 570 -66.07 9.44 -33.09
CA ALA A 570 -67.16 8.46 -33.16
C ALA A 570 -68.20 8.72 -32.06
N ALA A 571 -67.76 8.91 -30.81
CA ALA A 571 -68.65 9.28 -29.71
C ALA A 571 -69.32 10.64 -29.93
N ILE A 572 -68.61 11.61 -30.52
CA ILE A 572 -69.19 12.92 -30.87
C ILE A 572 -70.27 12.77 -31.95
N ASN A 573 -70.03 11.97 -32.98
CA ASN A 573 -71.01 11.72 -34.05
C ASN A 573 -72.20 10.90 -33.54
N GLU A 574 -71.97 9.95 -32.63
CA GLU A 574 -73.03 9.15 -32.01
C GLU A 574 -73.94 10.00 -31.13
N VAL A 575 -73.37 10.90 -30.32
CA VAL A 575 -74.14 11.89 -29.54
C VAL A 575 -74.86 12.88 -30.47
N GLN A 576 -74.23 13.33 -31.56
CA GLN A 576 -74.90 14.18 -32.57
C GLN A 576 -76.05 13.44 -33.28
N GLN A 577 -75.96 12.14 -33.51
CA GLN A 577 -77.02 11.33 -34.11
C GLN A 577 -78.13 10.98 -33.10
N GLN A 578 -77.77 10.64 -31.85
CA GLN A 578 -78.73 10.37 -30.77
C GLN A 578 -79.54 11.60 -30.40
N HIS A 579 -78.97 12.80 -30.56
CA HIS A 579 -79.67 14.05 -30.35
C HIS A 579 -80.09 14.76 -31.64
N ALA A 580 -79.94 14.17 -32.84
CA ALA A 580 -80.32 14.84 -34.09
C ALA A 580 -81.80 15.24 -34.11
N GLY A 581 -82.68 14.34 -33.69
CA GLY A 581 -84.11 14.62 -33.53
C GLY A 581 -84.43 15.53 -32.34
N THR A 582 -83.59 15.51 -31.28
CA THR A 582 -83.75 16.39 -30.11
C THR A 582 -83.28 17.81 -30.41
N VAL A 583 -82.26 18.00 -31.26
CA VAL A 583 -81.70 19.29 -31.68
C VAL A 583 -82.63 19.98 -32.68
N GLU A 584 -83.31 19.24 -33.56
CA GLU A 584 -84.43 19.77 -34.36
C GLU A 584 -85.61 20.19 -33.48
N LEU A 585 -86.03 19.35 -32.52
CA LEU A 585 -87.07 19.73 -31.55
C LEU A 585 -86.65 20.93 -30.68
N LEU A 586 -85.41 20.98 -30.19
CA LEU A 586 -84.91 22.08 -29.37
C LEU A 586 -84.84 23.39 -30.17
N ASN A 587 -84.51 23.36 -31.47
CA ASN A 587 -84.57 24.56 -32.32
C ASN A 587 -86.01 25.07 -32.49
N ASP A 588 -86.99 24.17 -32.55
CA ASP A 588 -88.42 24.52 -32.62
C ASP A 588 -88.99 24.97 -31.26
N TYR A 589 -88.46 24.48 -30.14
CA TYR A 589 -88.93 24.82 -28.79
C TYR A 589 -88.16 25.97 -28.10
N LEU A 590 -86.96 26.34 -28.56
CA LEU A 590 -86.14 27.43 -27.99
C LEU A 590 -86.58 28.85 -28.43
N GLN A 591 -87.77 29.00 -29.03
CA GLN A 591 -88.36 30.33 -29.26
C GLN A 591 -89.10 30.91 -28.03
N GLU A 592 -89.32 30.18 -26.94
CA GLU A 592 -89.99 30.75 -25.76
C GLU A 592 -89.39 30.29 -24.41
N GLU A 593 -88.92 31.31 -23.67
CA GLU A 593 -88.85 31.53 -22.21
C GLU A 593 -88.17 30.53 -21.22
N GLU A 594 -87.15 31.10 -20.56
CA GLU A 594 -86.77 31.07 -19.13
C GLU A 594 -86.14 29.83 -18.42
N GLU A 595 -85.12 30.17 -17.63
CA GLU A 595 -84.22 29.43 -16.71
C GLU A 595 -84.92 28.75 -15.47
N PRO A 596 -84.23 28.11 -14.48
CA PRO A 596 -83.01 27.27 -14.41
C PRO A 596 -83.12 26.03 -13.43
N GLN A 597 -81.99 25.30 -13.24
CA GLN A 597 -81.51 24.57 -12.03
C GLN A 597 -81.61 23.02 -11.83
N GLN A 598 -80.41 22.45 -11.57
CA GLN A 598 -79.98 21.48 -10.52
C GLN A 598 -80.24 19.95 -10.59
N ASN A 599 -79.08 19.24 -10.59
CA ASN A 599 -78.64 18.08 -9.77
C ASN A 599 -79.33 16.70 -9.78
N ALA A 600 -78.43 15.72 -9.98
CA ALA A 600 -78.23 14.48 -9.20
C ALA A 600 -78.99 13.18 -9.53
N GLU A 601 -78.14 12.15 -9.69
CA GLU A 601 -78.23 10.77 -9.21
C GLU A 601 -78.57 9.58 -10.14
N ASN A 602 -77.71 8.58 -9.94
CA ASN A 602 -77.49 7.27 -10.52
C ASN A 602 -78.71 6.35 -10.62
N VAL A 603 -78.69 5.43 -11.61
CA VAL A 603 -78.91 3.97 -11.43
C VAL A 603 -78.12 3.21 -12.53
N GLY A 604 -77.44 2.11 -12.13
CA GLY A 604 -76.79 1.12 -13.04
C GLY A 604 -77.83 0.25 -13.78
N VAL A 605 -77.57 -0.89 -14.41
CA VAL A 605 -76.51 -1.91 -14.52
C VAL A 605 -76.84 -2.60 -15.88
N GLU A 606 -75.92 -3.04 -16.75
CA GLU A 606 -75.45 -4.43 -16.84
C GLU A 606 -74.55 -4.64 -18.07
N ASN A 607 -73.64 -5.60 -17.87
CA ASN A 607 -72.47 -5.97 -18.64
C ASN A 607 -72.76 -6.74 -19.94
N LEU A 608 -71.72 -6.77 -20.80
CA LEU A 608 -71.09 -7.92 -21.47
C LEU A 608 -69.90 -7.26 -22.25
N GLY A 609 -68.62 -7.53 -22.07
CA GLY A 609 -67.88 -8.68 -21.56
C GLY A 609 -66.94 -9.14 -22.68
N GLU A 610 -65.64 -8.91 -22.54
CA GLU A 610 -64.52 -9.71 -23.08
C GLU A 610 -63.22 -9.25 -22.41
N GLY A 611 -62.37 -10.22 -22.04
CA GLY A 611 -61.50 -10.14 -20.87
C GLY A 611 -60.00 -10.08 -21.13
N GLU A 612 -59.27 -9.77 -20.06
CA GLU A 612 -57.96 -10.35 -19.75
C GLU A 612 -57.77 -10.28 -18.22
N VAL A 613 -57.38 -11.41 -17.61
CA VAL A 613 -57.37 -11.66 -16.16
C VAL A 613 -55.95 -11.47 -15.62
N THR A 614 -55.71 -10.54 -14.69
CA THR A 614 -54.45 -10.41 -13.94
C THR A 614 -54.56 -10.92 -12.51
N PHE A 615 -53.41 -11.33 -11.98
CA PHE A 615 -53.14 -12.00 -10.69
C PHE A 615 -53.67 -11.28 -9.43
N GLU A 616 -54.15 -10.04 -9.56
CA GLU A 616 -54.73 -9.25 -8.47
C GLU A 616 -56.10 -9.75 -7.98
N ASN A 617 -56.82 -10.56 -8.78
CA ASN A 617 -58.13 -11.09 -8.37
C ASN A 617 -58.07 -12.33 -7.45
N LEU A 618 -56.87 -12.88 -7.19
CA LEU A 618 -56.68 -13.94 -6.18
C LEU A 618 -56.36 -13.38 -4.79
N LEU A 619 -55.97 -12.10 -4.67
CA LEU A 619 -55.53 -11.50 -3.41
C LEU A 619 -56.67 -10.97 -2.52
N LEU A 620 -57.90 -10.92 -3.03
CA LEU A 620 -59.05 -10.30 -2.35
C LEU A 620 -59.95 -11.29 -1.59
N GLN A 621 -59.52 -12.54 -1.37
CA GLN A 621 -60.30 -13.55 -0.65
C GLN A 621 -59.64 -14.18 0.59
N ALA A 622 -58.67 -13.54 1.22
CA ALA A 622 -58.19 -13.97 2.55
C ALA A 622 -58.47 -12.91 3.61
N LYS A 623 -59.66 -12.97 4.22
CA LYS A 623 -59.93 -12.41 5.54
C LYS A 623 -59.95 -13.56 6.55
N GLY A 624 -58.94 -13.57 7.42
CA GLY A 624 -59.10 -13.89 8.84
C GLY A 624 -58.47 -15.19 9.35
N SER A 625 -57.35 -15.06 10.06
CA SER A 625 -57.18 -15.67 11.37
C SER A 625 -56.39 -14.73 12.30
N ASP A 626 -56.84 -14.62 13.55
CA ASP A 626 -56.34 -13.68 14.56
C ASP A 626 -54.87 -13.94 14.92
N GLY A 627 -54.00 -13.01 14.51
CA GLY A 627 -52.88 -12.43 15.26
C GLY A 627 -52.00 -13.30 16.15
N PHE A 628 -51.24 -14.25 15.59
CA PHE A 628 -50.06 -14.84 16.26
C PHE A 628 -48.79 -14.00 16.04
N PHE A 629 -48.66 -13.38 14.86
CA PHE A 629 -47.50 -12.59 14.45
C PHE A 629 -47.77 -11.08 14.53
N ILE A 630 -46.71 -10.27 14.72
CA ILE A 630 -46.79 -8.79 14.78
C ILE A 630 -47.42 -8.18 13.52
N GLU A 631 -48.11 -7.05 13.65
CA GLU A 631 -48.93 -6.46 12.56
C GLU A 631 -48.09 -5.93 11.39
N GLU A 632 -46.81 -5.67 11.64
CA GLU A 632 -45.83 -5.21 10.66
C GLU A 632 -45.39 -6.32 9.68
N VAL A 633 -45.65 -7.60 10.00
CA VAL A 633 -45.25 -8.75 9.19
C VAL A 633 -46.49 -9.34 8.50
N LEU A 634 -46.65 -9.01 7.21
CA LEU A 634 -47.80 -9.42 6.41
C LEU A 634 -47.63 -10.86 5.88
N LEU A 635 -48.06 -11.84 6.66
CA LEU A 635 -48.08 -13.25 6.27
C LEU A 635 -49.49 -13.72 5.89
N ASN A 636 -49.59 -14.58 4.87
CA ASN A 636 -50.81 -15.29 4.53
C ASN A 636 -50.98 -16.57 5.35
N ASP A 637 -52.16 -17.21 5.29
CA ASP A 637 -52.49 -18.36 6.13
C ASP A 637 -51.52 -19.54 5.93
N ALA A 638 -51.14 -19.87 4.68
CA ALA A 638 -50.20 -20.95 4.39
C ALA A 638 -48.79 -20.69 4.93
N GLN A 639 -48.36 -19.43 4.95
CA GLN A 639 -47.09 -19.01 5.54
C GLN A 639 -47.12 -19.11 7.07
N CYS A 640 -48.20 -18.66 7.71
CA CYS A 640 -48.42 -18.79 9.14
C CYS A 640 -48.43 -20.26 9.58
N GLU A 641 -49.13 -21.13 8.86
CA GLU A 641 -49.19 -22.56 9.13
C GLU A 641 -47.82 -23.24 9.00
N LEU A 642 -47.03 -22.88 7.98
CA LEU A 642 -45.68 -23.41 7.85
C LEU A 642 -44.79 -23.00 9.03
N LEU A 643 -44.87 -21.74 9.47
CA LEU A 643 -44.13 -21.24 10.63
C LEU A 643 -44.53 -21.93 11.94
N GLN A 644 -45.81 -22.27 12.11
CA GLN A 644 -46.28 -23.09 13.24
C GLN A 644 -45.79 -24.54 13.15
N LEU A 645 -45.66 -25.08 11.93
CA LEU A 645 -45.05 -26.40 11.72
C LEU A 645 -43.58 -26.40 12.18
N PHE A 646 -42.83 -25.34 11.91
CA PHE A 646 -41.46 -25.18 12.41
C PHE A 646 -41.42 -25.15 13.94
N ALA A 647 -42.29 -24.37 14.58
CA ALA A 647 -42.37 -24.32 16.05
C ALA A 647 -42.70 -25.69 16.69
N SER A 648 -43.48 -26.52 16.00
CA SER A 648 -43.86 -27.86 16.46
C SER A 648 -42.77 -28.92 16.28
N ASN A 649 -41.77 -28.65 15.43
CA ASN A 649 -40.68 -29.57 15.09
C ASN A 649 -39.30 -29.04 15.55
N SER A 650 -39.24 -28.36 16.69
CA SER A 650 -37.99 -27.81 17.24
C SER A 650 -37.23 -26.92 16.24
N PHE A 651 -37.96 -26.15 15.43
CA PHE A 651 -37.45 -25.22 14.43
C PHE A 651 -36.60 -25.85 13.31
N THR A 652 -36.69 -27.16 13.11
CA THR A 652 -36.00 -27.87 12.05
C THR A 652 -36.95 -28.85 11.36
N ILE A 653 -37.09 -28.76 10.03
CA ILE A 653 -37.96 -29.65 9.24
C ILE A 653 -37.18 -30.17 8.03
N ALA A 654 -37.37 -31.45 7.68
CA ALA A 654 -36.77 -32.02 6.47
C ALA A 654 -37.35 -31.36 5.21
N GLN A 655 -36.52 -31.09 4.19
CA GLN A 655 -36.99 -30.44 2.95
C GLN A 655 -38.16 -31.19 2.28
N GLN A 656 -38.17 -32.52 2.37
CA GLN A 656 -39.24 -33.37 1.82
C GLN A 656 -40.59 -33.12 2.49
N GLU A 657 -40.60 -32.80 3.79
CA GLU A 657 -41.81 -32.50 4.54
C GLU A 657 -42.33 -31.10 4.22
N VAL A 658 -41.44 -30.11 4.06
CA VAL A 658 -41.80 -28.77 3.57
C VAL A 658 -42.32 -28.84 2.13
N GLU A 659 -41.75 -29.72 1.30
CA GLU A 659 -42.23 -29.94 -0.07
C GLU A 659 -43.62 -30.58 -0.10
N ALA A 660 -43.88 -31.57 0.77
CA ALA A 660 -45.20 -32.16 0.92
C ALA A 660 -46.23 -31.13 1.39
N PHE A 661 -45.87 -30.28 2.36
CA PHE A 661 -46.72 -29.18 2.85
C PHE A 661 -47.03 -28.17 1.75
N ALA A 662 -46.03 -27.74 0.98
CA ALA A 662 -46.21 -26.79 -0.12
C ALA A 662 -47.10 -27.36 -1.22
N ARG A 663 -46.91 -28.65 -1.59
CA ARG A 663 -47.77 -29.34 -2.57
C ARG A 663 -49.22 -29.48 -2.10
N MET A 664 -49.46 -29.75 -0.81
CA MET A 664 -50.81 -29.78 -0.25
C MET A 664 -51.53 -28.42 -0.35
N ASN A 665 -50.77 -27.33 -0.32
CA ASN A 665 -51.28 -25.96 -0.44
C ASN A 665 -51.20 -25.38 -1.86
N ASN A 666 -50.92 -26.21 -2.89
CA ASN A 666 -50.73 -25.78 -4.29
C ASN A 666 -49.64 -24.71 -4.50
N LEU A 667 -48.60 -24.72 -3.67
CA LEU A 667 -47.47 -23.78 -3.72
C LEU A 667 -46.17 -24.52 -4.07
N MET A 668 -45.20 -23.80 -4.65
CA MET A 668 -43.85 -24.32 -4.82
C MET A 668 -43.04 -24.09 -3.54
N ARG A 669 -42.34 -25.13 -3.09
CA ARG A 669 -41.51 -25.12 -1.86
C ARG A 669 -40.62 -23.88 -1.74
N ASN A 670 -39.79 -23.63 -2.75
CA ASN A 670 -38.83 -22.52 -2.72
C ASN A 670 -39.55 -21.16 -2.73
N GLN A 671 -40.63 -21.01 -3.51
CA GLN A 671 -41.42 -19.77 -3.51
C GLN A 671 -42.07 -19.49 -2.16
N LEU A 672 -42.54 -20.54 -1.47
CA LEU A 672 -43.12 -20.41 -0.14
C LEU A 672 -42.06 -19.96 0.88
N ILE A 673 -40.88 -20.59 0.89
CA ILE A 673 -39.76 -20.20 1.76
C ILE A 673 -39.28 -18.77 1.47
N ASP A 674 -39.04 -18.44 0.19
CA ASP A 674 -38.59 -17.11 -0.22
C ASP A 674 -39.60 -16.03 0.17
N SER A 675 -40.90 -16.30 -0.03
CA SER A 675 -41.96 -15.35 0.35
C SER A 675 -42.03 -15.10 1.86
N ILE A 676 -41.75 -16.11 2.70
CA ILE A 676 -41.71 -15.94 4.16
C ILE A 676 -40.47 -15.13 4.56
N ASN A 677 -39.32 -15.45 3.98
CA ASN A 677 -38.08 -14.72 4.24
C ASN A 677 -38.21 -13.25 3.82
N GLU A 678 -38.81 -12.96 2.67
CA GLU A 678 -39.09 -11.60 2.22
C GLU A 678 -40.01 -10.83 3.17
N CYS A 679 -41.09 -11.46 3.67
CA CYS A 679 -42.01 -10.81 4.62
C CYS A 679 -41.35 -10.49 5.97
N CYS A 680 -40.38 -11.29 6.41
CA CYS A 680 -39.75 -11.16 7.72
C CYS A 680 -38.42 -10.37 7.71
N TYR A 681 -37.83 -10.15 6.53
CA TYR A 681 -36.48 -9.58 6.38
C TYR A 681 -36.37 -8.16 6.96
N GLU A 682 -37.38 -7.30 6.75
CA GLU A 682 -37.34 -5.92 7.25
C GLU A 682 -37.30 -5.84 8.78
N GLN A 683 -37.89 -6.82 9.47
CA GLN A 683 -37.94 -6.85 10.93
C GLN A 683 -36.69 -7.51 11.55
N LEU A 684 -36.13 -8.51 10.87
CA LEU A 684 -35.02 -9.30 11.39
C LEU A 684 -33.65 -8.83 10.93
N ASP A 685 -33.58 -8.03 9.86
CA ASP A 685 -32.35 -7.68 9.13
C ASP A 685 -31.58 -8.94 8.66
N ASP A 686 -32.28 -10.06 8.51
CA ASP A 686 -31.75 -11.38 8.16
C ASP A 686 -32.86 -12.30 7.62
N VAL A 687 -32.49 -13.43 7.00
CA VAL A 687 -33.44 -14.46 6.56
C VAL A 687 -33.93 -15.28 7.76
N LEU A 688 -35.23 -15.59 7.81
CA LEU A 688 -35.82 -16.33 8.92
C LEU A 688 -35.57 -17.84 8.81
N ILE A 689 -35.72 -18.38 7.59
CA ILE A 689 -35.59 -19.80 7.26
C ILE A 689 -34.34 -19.98 6.42
N GLU A 690 -33.38 -20.74 6.94
CA GLU A 690 -32.15 -21.11 6.25
C GLU A 690 -32.23 -22.56 5.73
N GLU A 691 -31.54 -22.82 4.62
CA GLU A 691 -31.36 -24.17 4.07
C GLU A 691 -30.03 -24.75 4.58
N ASP A 692 -30.11 -25.79 5.42
CA ASP A 692 -28.94 -26.52 5.94
C ASP A 692 -29.00 -28.00 5.51
N GLY A 693 -28.34 -28.29 4.40
CA GLY A 693 -28.31 -29.63 3.82
C GLY A 693 -29.70 -30.12 3.42
N GLU A 694 -30.14 -31.24 3.99
CA GLU A 694 -31.46 -31.84 3.71
C GLU A 694 -32.60 -31.27 4.60
N TYR A 695 -32.32 -30.20 5.35
CA TYR A 695 -33.25 -29.58 6.28
C TYR A 695 -33.42 -28.08 6.01
N TYR A 696 -34.58 -27.55 6.40
CA TYR A 696 -34.78 -26.14 6.65
C TYR A 696 -34.75 -25.89 8.16
N THR A 697 -34.12 -24.79 8.57
CA THR A 697 -33.96 -24.43 9.98
C THR A 697 -34.33 -22.98 10.22
N ILE A 698 -34.99 -22.70 11.35
CA ILE A 698 -35.26 -21.35 11.83
C ILE A 698 -34.43 -21.09 13.09
N TYR A 699 -33.76 -19.94 13.15
CA TYR A 699 -33.15 -19.52 14.40
C TYR A 699 -34.24 -19.07 15.39
N GLU A 700 -34.38 -19.77 16.52
CA GLU A 700 -35.47 -19.56 17.48
C GLU A 700 -35.57 -18.10 17.96
N ASN A 701 -34.43 -17.40 18.13
CA ASN A 701 -34.43 -15.99 18.52
C ASN A 701 -35.00 -15.05 17.45
N TYR A 702 -34.95 -15.43 16.17
CA TYR A 702 -35.59 -14.68 15.10
C TYR A 702 -37.10 -14.96 15.09
N PHE A 703 -37.51 -16.21 15.28
CA PHE A 703 -38.92 -16.57 15.41
C PHE A 703 -39.62 -15.82 16.57
N GLN A 704 -38.97 -15.74 17.75
CA GLN A 704 -39.51 -15.05 18.92
C GLN A 704 -39.71 -13.53 18.73
N GLN A 705 -38.98 -12.91 17.80
CA GLN A 705 -39.15 -11.48 17.48
C GLN A 705 -40.40 -11.20 16.64
N LEU A 706 -40.96 -12.24 16.01
CA LEU A 706 -42.12 -12.13 15.13
C LEU A 706 -43.44 -12.40 15.85
N ILE A 707 -43.42 -12.97 17.06
CA ILE A 707 -44.63 -13.30 17.83
C ILE A 707 -45.14 -12.05 18.57
N LYS A 708 -46.46 -11.82 18.57
CA LYS A 708 -47.08 -10.79 19.42
C LYS A 708 -46.83 -11.10 20.90
N LYS A 709 -46.32 -10.12 21.66
CA LYS A 709 -46.14 -10.24 23.12
C LYS A 709 -47.43 -10.02 23.90
#